data_AF-A0A370ARB2-F1
#
_entry.id   AF-A0A370ARB2-F1
#
_cell.length_a   1.000
_cell.length_b   1.000
_cell.length_c   1.000
_cell.angle_alpha   90.00
_cell.angle_beta   90.00
_cell.angle_gamma   90.00
#
_symmetry.space_group_name_H-M   'P 1'
#
loop_
_entity.id
_entity.type
_entity.pdbx_description
1 polymer ?
#
loop_
_entity_poly.entity_id
_entity_poly.type
_entity_poly.pdbx_seq_one_letter_code
_entity_poly.pdbx_strand_id
1 'polypeptide(L)'
;MKNRTLKITTTLLIIFLIILSCKEPSIDLNPDSGDQLISSFLFSSSINTGFESDLEAEIQGSTIYFNLSSGTDSSSLIPSFELIGKGLQVDGIWQVSGSSVQNFSAPVFYDLIKTDNSRVQYTVVAGHGDNDSTSLKSFAFQAGLNAGLMVTVDGRIDGESIVFDFPFETNVQPLIPSFVTSGTAVVSYNGVVLNSDAAPLLNPANGGTLRVDFDDGTTKIYTVKTNVEVQKYIHVSNTGSAGASGSQNNPLNDIEEAISDAASKGIKEIRLAIGTYNLSTNLVIEDNLSIRGGYDSTDWSLRMYENPDIRNGTMCNIILTGGGSGTADEHKGSITYKGAAVGPNTILEGVRVSAMGGVENFTSAVTILDGASPTIQYTDLLGSSVSDGSALSVYNASPYIFSSQLLGDAGTYSVGLNVGSDGEPRVISSRISSYNLEAPLSSTGVALQLDGSGAGGWYYNNFIEGKGSTQGMAVKLNESGGSFINNIFSVAAGMPADICFLENGSGMRPDLLQNNNFSSYNLGVPLYVQDGSVLLEKAKEINALGYADSSSNSDYRFLNYYSYINDCLFVPSSTVPLTVAYKGQTLSSVWTRDLYNNLHNDNDGKSWSRGPVEVDYTVLGGGTITVTDPGGDLYDGIWNNLTLREAIHVCNTESDVNTIVYPSGSYTLNLIESLYISSDLKLMGSDGGLTVIGNGMDPHIIIDDKDSGSDKVIFLRNINFNSGGNAGSPEGGSIISREKLMVYNCIFSSNQAMKGGAIYQEGGELFIANTIFDQNNGSSGEGGAIYKVNSSLVGINMVFTGNQANGGSGNGSAIYMEESDAAITFCSFSTNAATGSGTVYGVNSDIHLLSSIFVNNTAAGLTDFDYSGGAYDLTASIIESPIYLDPPDTIQGPPGVFNTASPSGTDGIWKTSDDNLHSASNGELMYGFGLESHIITKWTDADGNEVTGEPFPYDLKMADRVQDGAPEAGAYEGVHVP
;
A
#
# COMPACT_ATOMS: atom_id res chain seq x y z
N MET A 1 45.36 38.09 -18.46
CA MET A 1 45.70 36.77 -17.89
C MET A 1 45.71 36.69 -16.35
N LYS A 2 45.88 37.78 -15.58
CA LYS A 2 45.81 37.71 -14.10
C LYS A 2 44.40 37.62 -13.47
N ASN A 3 43.33 38.00 -14.19
CA ASN A 3 41.96 37.96 -13.64
C ASN A 3 41.19 36.64 -13.88
N ARG A 4 41.68 35.73 -14.72
CA ARG A 4 41.04 34.40 -14.92
C ARG A 4 41.54 33.36 -13.91
N THR A 5 42.78 33.47 -13.45
CA THR A 5 43.36 32.53 -12.48
C THR A 5 42.80 32.71 -11.06
N LEU A 6 42.42 33.95 -10.69
CA LEU A 6 41.85 34.24 -9.36
C LEU A 6 40.41 33.71 -9.21
N LYS A 7 39.57 33.80 -10.25
CA LYS A 7 38.20 33.23 -10.21
C LYS A 7 38.21 31.70 -10.13
N ILE A 8 39.12 31.03 -10.83
CA ILE A 8 39.20 29.56 -10.80
C ILE A 8 39.71 29.05 -9.44
N THR A 9 40.62 29.77 -8.77
CA THR A 9 41.09 29.37 -7.44
C THR A 9 40.07 29.65 -6.33
N THR A 10 39.27 30.71 -6.43
CA THR A 10 38.19 30.96 -5.46
C THR A 10 37.02 29.98 -5.62
N THR A 11 36.67 29.58 -6.86
CA THR A 11 35.61 28.60 -7.10
C THR A 11 36.02 27.18 -6.70
N LEU A 12 37.28 26.77 -6.93
CA LEU A 12 37.77 25.47 -6.46
C LEU A 12 37.91 25.38 -4.93
N LEU A 13 38.23 26.48 -4.23
CA LEU A 13 38.31 26.49 -2.77
C LEU A 13 36.92 26.37 -2.11
N ILE A 14 35.88 26.94 -2.75
CA ILE A 14 34.49 26.81 -2.29
C ILE A 14 33.97 25.39 -2.52
N ILE A 15 34.29 24.77 -3.65
CA ILE A 15 33.93 23.36 -3.92
C ILE A 15 34.67 22.40 -2.97
N PHE A 16 35.94 22.69 -2.63
CA PHE A 16 36.70 21.86 -1.69
C PHE A 16 36.26 22.03 -0.21
N LEU A 17 35.68 23.18 0.15
CA LEU A 17 35.08 23.42 1.47
C LEU A 17 33.70 22.76 1.63
N ILE A 18 32.96 22.55 0.53
CA ILE A 18 31.66 21.85 0.55
C ILE A 18 31.84 20.33 0.73
N ILE A 19 32.96 19.75 0.28
CA ILE A 19 33.22 18.29 0.33
C ILE A 19 33.79 17.82 1.70
N LEU A 20 34.14 18.74 2.60
CA LEU A 20 34.69 18.41 3.94
C LEU A 20 33.69 18.60 5.11
N SER A 21 32.42 18.88 4.82
CA SER A 21 31.36 19.05 5.84
C SER A 21 30.29 17.96 5.83
N CYS A 22 30.52 16.81 5.18
CA CYS A 22 29.67 15.63 5.38
C CYS A 22 30.08 14.94 6.69
N LYS A 23 29.73 15.56 7.81
CA LYS A 23 29.29 14.82 8.99
C LYS A 23 27.81 14.64 8.77
N GLU A 24 27.33 13.40 8.64
CA GLU A 24 25.88 13.14 8.63
C GLU A 24 25.25 13.91 9.78
N PRO A 25 24.28 14.81 9.54
CA PRO A 25 23.47 15.30 10.62
C PRO A 25 22.64 14.11 11.08
N SER A 26 22.92 13.62 12.28
CA SER A 26 21.93 12.90 13.05
C SER A 26 20.74 13.84 13.20
N ILE A 27 19.68 13.61 12.44
CA ILE A 27 18.40 14.29 12.61
C ILE A 27 17.85 13.81 13.96
N ASP A 28 17.85 14.70 14.93
CA ASP A 28 17.19 14.47 16.22
C ASP A 28 15.69 14.72 16.00
N LEU A 29 14.93 13.64 15.82
CA LEU A 29 13.49 13.65 15.48
C LEU A 29 12.62 14.06 16.66
N ASN A 30 12.91 15.21 17.27
CA ASN A 30 12.11 15.81 18.31
C ASN A 30 11.28 16.98 17.72
N PRO A 31 9.93 16.96 17.75
CA PRO A 31 9.12 18.07 17.24
C PRO A 31 9.37 19.42 17.94
N ASP A 32 10.05 19.43 19.09
CA ASP A 32 10.47 20.66 19.78
C ASP A 32 11.79 21.26 19.23
N SER A 33 12.47 20.59 18.27
CA SER A 33 13.80 20.99 17.77
C SER A 33 13.76 22.01 16.61
N GLY A 34 12.58 22.29 16.05
CA GLY A 34 12.40 23.22 14.94
C GLY A 34 12.42 22.60 13.54
N ASP A 35 12.51 21.27 13.41
CA ASP A 35 12.32 20.55 12.15
C ASP A 35 10.82 20.23 11.95
N GLN A 36 10.19 20.85 10.94
CA GLN A 36 8.76 20.66 10.62
C GLN A 36 8.55 19.32 9.89
N LEU A 37 7.85 18.36 10.53
CA LEU A 37 7.58 17.03 9.94
C LEU A 37 6.37 17.03 8.98
N ILE A 38 5.47 18.00 9.10
CA ILE A 38 4.52 18.35 8.05
C ILE A 38 5.03 19.64 7.43
N SER A 39 5.40 19.57 6.14
CA SER A 39 6.00 20.70 5.41
C SER A 39 4.96 21.62 4.79
N SER A 40 3.76 21.10 4.52
CA SER A 40 2.61 21.91 4.10
C SER A 40 1.29 21.26 4.51
N PHE A 41 0.29 22.09 4.75
CA PHE A 41 -1.10 21.68 4.97
C PHE A 41 -1.99 22.80 4.43
N LEU A 42 -2.87 22.49 3.47
CA LEU A 42 -3.69 23.47 2.77
C LEU A 42 -5.02 22.85 2.33
N PHE A 43 -5.96 23.69 1.94
CA PHE A 43 -7.21 23.28 1.30
C PHE A 43 -7.30 23.93 -0.07
N SER A 44 -7.22 23.12 -1.13
CA SER A 44 -7.28 23.65 -2.49
C SER A 44 -8.71 24.05 -2.86
N SER A 45 -8.83 25.22 -3.47
CA SER A 45 -10.07 25.77 -4.03
C SER A 45 -10.61 24.98 -5.22
N SER A 46 -9.77 24.20 -5.91
CA SER A 46 -10.23 23.29 -6.97
C SER A 46 -10.89 22.03 -6.42
N ILE A 47 -10.65 21.70 -5.15
CA ILE A 47 -11.16 20.48 -4.50
C ILE A 47 -12.33 20.82 -3.57
N ASN A 48 -12.23 21.90 -2.80
CA ASN A 48 -13.21 22.28 -1.79
C ASN A 48 -14.12 23.37 -2.31
N THR A 49 -15.39 23.03 -2.58
CA THR A 49 -16.39 23.99 -3.06
C THR A 49 -16.68 25.04 -1.99
N GLY A 50 -16.54 26.33 -2.33
CA GLY A 50 -16.79 27.45 -1.41
C GLY A 50 -15.57 28.31 -1.10
N PHE A 51 -14.37 27.90 -1.53
CA PHE A 51 -13.17 28.74 -1.47
C PHE A 51 -12.98 29.57 -2.74
N GLU A 52 -12.67 30.86 -2.58
CA GLU A 52 -12.32 31.76 -3.70
C GLU A 52 -10.87 31.59 -4.18
N SER A 53 -10.01 31.01 -3.34
CA SER A 53 -8.61 30.69 -3.59
C SER A 53 -8.14 29.60 -2.64
N ASP A 54 -6.99 28.99 -2.91
CA ASP A 54 -6.38 28.01 -2.01
C ASP A 54 -6.17 28.61 -0.61
N LEU A 55 -6.48 27.82 0.41
CA LEU A 55 -6.37 28.20 1.81
C LEU A 55 -5.20 27.45 2.45
N GLU A 56 -4.07 28.12 2.62
CA GLU A 56 -2.92 27.56 3.35
C GLU A 56 -3.17 27.60 4.87
N ALA A 57 -2.85 26.50 5.55
CA ALA A 57 -2.88 26.41 7.00
C ALA A 57 -1.53 26.80 7.60
N GLU A 58 -1.57 27.48 8.73
CA GLU A 58 -0.41 27.87 9.53
C GLU A 58 -0.04 26.73 10.49
N ILE A 59 1.20 26.25 10.41
CA ILE A 59 1.71 25.19 11.28
C ILE A 59 2.53 25.81 12.41
N GLN A 60 2.05 25.69 13.66
CA GLN A 60 2.75 26.14 14.87
C GLN A 60 3.01 24.94 15.80
N GLY A 61 4.24 24.43 15.80
CA GLY A 61 4.59 23.23 16.56
C GLY A 61 3.80 22.02 16.08
N SER A 62 3.09 21.35 16.99
CA SER A 62 2.19 20.22 16.70
C SER A 62 0.75 20.65 16.39
N THR A 63 0.46 21.94 16.23
CA THR A 63 -0.90 22.41 15.90
C THR A 63 -0.92 23.07 14.53
N ILE A 64 -1.90 22.71 13.73
CA ILE A 64 -2.13 23.25 12.38
C ILE A 64 -3.42 24.05 12.41
N TYR A 65 -3.33 25.30 11.99
CA TYR A 65 -4.38 26.29 12.12
C TYR A 65 -4.82 26.78 10.74
N PHE A 66 -6.12 26.86 10.47
CA PHE A 66 -6.63 27.50 9.26
C PHE A 66 -7.89 28.29 9.54
N ASN A 67 -8.18 29.32 8.73
CA ASN A 67 -9.36 30.17 8.91
C ASN A 67 -10.34 29.99 7.77
N LEU A 68 -11.61 29.74 8.11
CA LEU A 68 -12.70 29.66 7.16
C LEU A 68 -13.41 31.00 7.03
N SER A 69 -13.75 31.38 5.81
CA SER A 69 -14.63 32.52 5.58
C SER A 69 -16.05 32.21 6.09
N SER A 70 -16.75 33.26 6.51
CA SER A 70 -18.09 33.15 7.09
C SER A 70 -19.05 32.41 6.14
N GLY A 71 -19.62 31.29 6.60
CA GLY A 71 -20.59 30.48 5.85
C GLY A 71 -20.01 29.24 5.15
N THR A 72 -18.70 28.99 5.24
CA THR A 72 -18.10 27.74 4.72
C THR A 72 -18.44 26.54 5.62
N ASP A 73 -18.79 25.40 5.00
CA ASP A 73 -19.06 24.16 5.74
C ASP A 73 -17.75 23.48 6.15
N SER A 74 -17.48 23.44 7.45
CA SER A 74 -16.29 22.79 8.02
C SER A 74 -16.45 21.29 8.21
N SER A 75 -17.64 20.72 7.98
CA SER A 75 -17.93 19.31 8.29
C SER A 75 -17.46 18.32 7.24
N SER A 76 -17.02 18.79 6.07
CA SER A 76 -16.65 17.95 4.94
C SER A 76 -15.57 18.62 4.07
N LEU A 77 -14.40 18.89 4.64
CA LEU A 77 -13.27 19.48 3.91
C LEU A 77 -12.22 18.42 3.56
N ILE A 78 -11.56 18.59 2.42
CA ILE A 78 -10.50 17.72 1.92
C ILE A 78 -9.17 18.47 2.00
N PRO A 79 -8.30 18.15 2.97
CA PRO A 79 -6.98 18.77 3.10
C PRO A 79 -5.96 18.14 2.15
N SER A 80 -5.04 18.95 1.67
CA SER A 80 -3.81 18.57 0.98
C SER A 80 -2.64 18.88 1.89
N PHE A 81 -1.70 17.95 2.03
CA PHE A 81 -0.53 18.08 2.89
C PHE A 81 0.70 17.40 2.30
N GLU A 82 1.86 17.89 2.69
CA GLU A 82 3.18 17.28 2.45
C GLU A 82 3.84 16.98 3.78
N LEU A 83 4.55 15.84 3.88
CA LEU A 83 5.14 15.38 5.12
C LEU A 83 6.50 14.71 4.92
N ILE A 84 7.30 14.73 5.97
CA ILE A 84 8.56 14.03 6.14
C ILE A 84 8.29 12.89 7.14
N GLY A 85 7.74 11.80 6.63
CA GLY A 85 7.26 10.66 7.43
C GLY A 85 6.63 9.57 6.55
N LYS A 86 6.11 8.52 7.17
CA LYS A 86 5.39 7.42 6.53
C LYS A 86 3.96 7.82 6.12
N GLY A 87 3.31 8.73 6.86
CA GLY A 87 1.99 9.26 6.53
C GLY A 87 1.25 9.84 7.74
N LEU A 88 -0.03 10.17 7.56
CA LEU A 88 -0.93 10.67 8.61
C LEU A 88 -2.15 9.75 8.80
N GLN A 89 -2.59 9.55 10.04
CA GLN A 89 -3.85 8.86 10.37
C GLN A 89 -4.80 9.77 11.16
N VAL A 90 -6.11 9.61 10.99
CA VAL A 90 -7.12 10.17 11.90
C VAL A 90 -8.03 9.04 12.34
N ASP A 91 -8.21 8.88 13.66
CA ASP A 91 -8.95 7.76 14.27
C ASP A 91 -8.47 6.39 13.76
N GLY A 92 -7.15 6.27 13.50
CA GLY A 92 -6.53 5.05 12.96
C GLY A 92 -6.68 4.85 11.45
N ILE A 93 -7.37 5.75 10.75
CA ILE A 93 -7.59 5.69 9.29
C ILE A 93 -6.57 6.57 8.58
N TRP A 94 -5.81 6.02 7.63
CA TRP A 94 -4.84 6.77 6.84
C TRP A 94 -5.49 7.88 6.02
N GLN A 95 -4.84 9.04 6.01
CA GLN A 95 -5.27 10.22 5.28
C GLN A 95 -4.51 10.28 3.95
N VAL A 96 -5.25 10.45 2.86
CA VAL A 96 -4.73 10.66 1.51
C VAL A 96 -4.81 12.15 1.20
N SER A 97 -3.64 12.76 0.97
CA SER A 97 -3.51 14.17 0.63
C SER A 97 -4.37 14.52 -0.59
N GLY A 98 -5.26 15.51 -0.44
CA GLY A 98 -6.18 15.95 -1.49
C GLY A 98 -7.36 15.02 -1.77
N SER A 99 -7.59 13.98 -0.97
CA SER A 99 -8.72 13.04 -1.18
C SER A 99 -9.52 12.71 0.09
N SER A 100 -8.88 12.57 1.25
CA SER A 100 -9.59 12.21 2.48
C SER A 100 -10.48 13.34 2.97
N VAL A 101 -11.80 13.08 3.11
CA VAL A 101 -12.77 14.03 3.64
C VAL A 101 -12.74 14.02 5.16
N GLN A 102 -12.63 15.20 5.77
CA GLN A 102 -12.51 15.35 7.22
C GLN A 102 -13.47 16.42 7.76
N ASN A 103 -13.99 16.13 8.96
CA ASN A 103 -14.91 17.01 9.66
C ASN A 103 -14.15 17.86 10.68
N PHE A 104 -13.91 19.12 10.34
CA PHE A 104 -13.23 20.12 11.18
C PHE A 104 -14.20 20.99 11.98
N SER A 105 -15.45 20.56 12.18
CA SER A 105 -16.37 21.24 13.11
C SER A 105 -15.89 21.18 14.58
N ALA A 106 -14.96 20.28 14.87
CA ALA A 106 -14.14 20.18 16.08
C ALA A 106 -12.67 19.91 15.69
N PRO A 107 -11.69 20.05 16.61
CA PRO A 107 -10.30 19.70 16.34
C PRO A 107 -10.16 18.25 15.87
N VAL A 108 -9.31 18.05 14.86
CA VAL A 108 -9.06 16.73 14.28
C VAL A 108 -7.62 16.32 14.62
N PHE A 109 -7.46 15.16 15.24
CA PHE A 109 -6.15 14.64 15.65
C PHE A 109 -5.54 13.78 14.54
N TYR A 110 -4.45 14.26 13.97
CA TYR A 110 -3.67 13.57 12.94
C TYR A 110 -2.44 12.92 13.58
N ASP A 111 -2.41 11.60 13.63
CA ASP A 111 -1.22 10.86 14.05
C ASP A 111 -0.25 10.78 12.87
N LEU A 112 0.82 11.59 12.89
CA LEU A 112 1.94 11.47 11.96
C LEU A 112 2.80 10.28 12.38
N ILE A 113 2.97 9.33 11.46
CA ILE A 113 3.86 8.20 11.65
C ILE A 113 5.18 8.54 10.95
N LYS A 114 6.27 8.62 11.71
CA LYS A 114 7.62 8.85 11.17
C LYS A 114 8.14 7.59 10.48
N THR A 115 9.25 7.74 9.76
CA THR A 115 9.92 6.62 9.07
C THR A 115 10.42 5.52 10.01
N ASP A 116 10.64 5.82 11.30
CA ASP A 116 11.01 4.84 12.34
C ASP A 116 9.80 4.22 13.06
N ASN A 117 8.58 4.45 12.56
CA ASN A 117 7.29 4.12 13.16
C ASN A 117 6.97 4.82 14.50
N SER A 118 7.80 5.76 14.96
CA SER A 118 7.40 6.63 16.08
C SER A 118 6.29 7.59 15.64
N ARG A 119 5.35 7.87 16.55
CA ARG A 119 4.19 8.73 16.28
C ARG A 119 4.40 10.13 16.86
N VAL A 120 3.92 11.13 16.12
CA VAL A 120 3.75 12.51 16.60
C VAL A 120 2.33 12.93 16.23
N GLN A 121 1.54 13.30 17.23
CA GLN A 121 0.18 13.78 16.98
C GLN A 121 0.21 15.26 16.63
N TYR A 122 -0.41 15.59 15.50
CA TYR A 122 -0.76 16.95 15.11
C TYR A 122 -2.24 17.19 15.42
N THR A 123 -2.58 18.37 15.91
CA THR A 123 -3.98 18.79 16.07
C THR A 123 -4.30 19.79 14.96
N VAL A 124 -5.27 19.49 14.11
CA VAL A 124 -5.71 20.40 13.06
C VAL A 124 -6.98 21.11 13.50
N VAL A 125 -6.92 22.44 13.55
CA VAL A 125 -7.94 23.31 14.14
C VAL A 125 -8.39 24.34 13.10
N ALA A 126 -9.67 24.29 12.73
CA ALA A 126 -10.33 25.37 12.01
C ALA A 126 -10.56 26.57 12.95
N GLY A 127 -10.44 27.80 12.46
CA GLY A 127 -10.79 29.03 13.18
C GLY A 127 -9.70 29.60 14.09
N HIS A 128 -8.44 29.66 13.66
CA HIS A 128 -7.41 30.41 14.40
C HIS A 128 -7.41 31.89 13.99
N GLY A 129 -8.36 32.68 14.51
CA GLY A 129 -8.41 34.15 14.47
C GLY A 129 -7.96 34.86 13.18
N ASP A 130 -8.84 35.66 12.55
CA ASP A 130 -8.54 36.38 11.29
C ASP A 130 -7.14 37.04 11.25
N ASN A 131 -6.47 36.99 10.10
CA ASN A 131 -5.21 37.73 9.86
C ASN A 131 -5.43 39.22 9.54
N ASP A 132 -6.67 39.70 9.68
CA ASP A 132 -7.02 41.10 9.49
C ASP A 132 -6.28 42.03 10.46
N SER A 133 -6.12 43.31 10.06
CA SER A 133 -5.44 44.31 10.89
C SER A 133 -6.10 44.60 12.24
N THR A 134 -7.35 44.18 12.44
CA THR A 134 -8.15 44.36 13.67
C THR A 134 -8.85 43.07 14.08
N SER A 135 -8.10 42.12 14.65
CA SER A 135 -8.58 40.79 15.04
C SER A 135 -8.02 40.31 16.37
N LEU A 136 -8.78 39.43 17.03
CA LEU A 136 -8.28 38.52 18.06
C LEU A 136 -7.59 37.37 17.32
N LYS A 137 -6.27 37.24 17.48
CA LYS A 137 -5.45 36.24 16.79
C LYS A 137 -5.52 34.89 17.48
N SER A 138 -5.43 34.89 18.80
CA SER A 138 -5.52 33.67 19.60
C SER A 138 -6.15 33.94 20.95
N PHE A 139 -6.76 32.90 21.52
CA PHE A 139 -7.25 32.87 22.89
C PHE A 139 -7.11 31.44 23.42
N ALA A 140 -6.50 31.24 24.59
CA ALA A 140 -6.21 29.93 25.15
C ALA A 140 -6.25 29.93 26.68
N PHE A 141 -6.25 28.73 27.27
CA PHE A 141 -5.94 28.50 28.68
C PHE A 141 -4.71 27.60 28.78
N GLN A 142 -3.56 28.21 29.12
CA GLN A 142 -2.31 27.47 29.24
C GLN A 142 -2.31 26.55 30.47
N ALA A 143 -1.88 25.30 30.30
CA ALA A 143 -1.75 24.35 31.41
C ALA A 143 -0.79 24.85 32.50
N GLY A 144 0.31 25.48 32.10
CA GLY A 144 1.30 26.06 33.04
C GLY A 144 0.76 27.18 33.93
N LEU A 145 -0.33 27.84 33.54
CA LEU A 145 -0.99 28.90 34.32
C LEU A 145 -2.22 28.39 35.09
N ASN A 146 -2.74 27.22 34.70
CA ASN A 146 -4.00 26.68 35.19
C ASN A 146 -3.80 25.24 35.69
N ALA A 147 -3.54 25.08 36.98
CA ALA A 147 -3.23 23.77 37.59
C ALA A 147 -4.33 22.69 37.45
N GLY A 148 -5.52 23.05 36.97
CA GLY A 148 -6.60 22.09 36.66
C GLY A 148 -6.58 21.56 35.23
N LEU A 149 -5.64 22.00 34.38
CA LEU A 149 -5.49 21.58 33.00
C LEU A 149 -4.21 20.76 32.82
N MET A 150 -4.35 19.57 32.23
CA MET A 150 -3.21 18.69 31.89
C MET A 150 -2.53 19.08 30.58
N VAL A 151 -3.28 19.71 29.68
CA VAL A 151 -2.83 20.23 28.38
C VAL A 151 -3.37 21.63 28.18
N THR A 152 -2.67 22.45 27.39
CA THR A 152 -3.17 23.77 27.00
C THR A 152 -4.45 23.60 26.20
N VAL A 153 -5.49 24.37 26.53
CA VAL A 153 -6.77 24.36 25.81
C VAL A 153 -6.85 25.62 24.96
N ASP A 154 -6.69 25.47 23.65
CA ASP A 154 -6.84 26.55 22.70
C ASP A 154 -8.32 26.82 22.38
N GLY A 155 -8.67 28.09 22.24
CA GLY A 155 -9.99 28.55 21.82
C GLY A 155 -10.06 28.66 20.31
N ARG A 156 -10.93 27.85 19.69
CA ARG A 156 -11.30 27.95 18.27
C ARG A 156 -12.15 29.20 18.04
N ILE A 157 -11.63 30.18 17.31
CA ILE A 157 -12.32 31.39 16.87
C ILE A 157 -13.07 31.10 15.56
N ASP A 158 -14.35 30.78 15.64
CA ASP A 158 -15.22 30.52 14.50
C ASP A 158 -16.15 31.73 14.27
N GLY A 159 -15.74 32.63 13.39
CA GLY A 159 -16.42 33.91 13.13
C GLY A 159 -16.57 34.75 14.40
N GLU A 160 -17.81 34.97 14.83
CA GLU A 160 -18.15 35.67 16.08
C GLU A 160 -18.27 34.73 17.30
N SER A 161 -17.72 33.53 17.26
CA SER A 161 -17.70 32.58 18.39
C SER A 161 -16.27 32.21 18.77
N ILE A 162 -16.04 31.94 20.06
CA ILE A 162 -14.83 31.26 20.55
C ILE A 162 -15.30 29.97 21.21
N VAL A 163 -14.84 28.83 20.71
CA VAL A 163 -15.21 27.49 21.19
C VAL A 163 -14.01 26.88 21.89
N PHE A 164 -14.18 26.50 23.15
CA PHE A 164 -13.21 25.70 23.89
C PHE A 164 -13.70 24.26 24.00
N ASP A 165 -12.93 23.31 23.50
CA ASP A 165 -13.19 21.88 23.66
C ASP A 165 -12.33 21.37 24.83
N PHE A 166 -12.99 21.00 25.94
CA PHE A 166 -12.32 20.41 27.10
C PHE A 166 -12.48 18.89 27.08
N PRO A 167 -11.43 18.11 27.41
CA PRO A 167 -11.55 16.68 27.66
C PRO A 167 -12.64 16.37 28.69
N PHE A 168 -13.25 15.18 28.59
CA PHE A 168 -14.28 14.72 29.54
C PHE A 168 -13.81 14.87 31.01
N GLU A 169 -14.67 15.43 31.87
CA GLU A 169 -14.43 15.74 33.30
C GLU A 169 -13.31 16.76 33.61
N THR A 170 -12.83 17.54 32.63
CA THR A 170 -11.85 18.61 32.92
C THR A 170 -12.42 19.66 33.88
N ASN A 171 -11.61 20.08 34.86
CA ASN A 171 -12.03 21.08 35.83
C ASN A 171 -11.99 22.50 35.23
N VAL A 172 -13.14 22.94 34.72
CA VAL A 172 -13.38 24.29 34.14
C VAL A 172 -13.67 25.38 35.19
N GLN A 173 -13.15 25.24 36.43
CA GLN A 173 -13.11 26.34 37.41
C GLN A 173 -12.50 27.60 36.78
N PRO A 174 -12.77 28.83 37.27
CA PRO A 174 -12.27 30.06 36.65
C PRO A 174 -10.78 29.97 36.29
N LEU A 175 -10.46 30.16 35.01
CA LEU A 175 -9.15 29.96 34.40
C LEU A 175 -8.49 31.31 34.09
N ILE A 176 -7.15 31.35 34.12
CA ILE A 176 -6.35 32.48 33.64
C ILE A 176 -6.32 32.43 32.10
N PRO A 177 -6.85 33.46 31.40
CA PRO A 177 -6.84 33.50 29.95
C PRO A 177 -5.48 33.95 29.40
N SER A 178 -5.11 33.43 28.23
CA SER A 178 -3.97 33.86 27.43
C SER A 178 -4.48 34.27 26.05
N PHE A 179 -4.12 35.44 25.51
CA PHE A 179 -4.64 35.88 24.22
C PHE A 179 -3.72 36.87 23.50
N VAL A 180 -3.79 36.86 22.16
CA VAL A 180 -3.05 37.75 21.28
C VAL A 180 -4.02 38.51 20.37
N THR A 181 -3.76 39.80 20.14
CA THR A 181 -4.53 40.66 19.22
C THR A 181 -3.60 41.25 18.16
N SER A 182 -4.15 41.63 16.99
CA SER A 182 -3.38 42.19 15.87
C SER A 182 -2.81 43.60 16.13
N GLY A 183 -3.24 44.27 17.20
CA GLY A 183 -2.84 45.62 17.59
C GLY A 183 -3.18 45.92 19.04
N THR A 184 -2.99 47.16 19.50
CA THR A 184 -3.36 47.54 20.86
C THR A 184 -4.88 47.55 21.02
N ALA A 185 -5.38 46.75 21.96
CA ALA A 185 -6.80 46.59 22.22
C ALA A 185 -7.08 46.36 23.71
N VAL A 186 -8.28 46.72 24.14
CA VAL A 186 -8.83 46.35 25.45
C VAL A 186 -9.74 45.14 25.27
N VAL A 187 -9.41 44.04 25.95
CA VAL A 187 -10.20 42.81 25.94
C VAL A 187 -11.03 42.74 27.23
N SER A 188 -12.33 42.49 27.11
CA SER A 188 -13.23 42.34 28.25
C SER A 188 -14.17 41.15 28.09
N TYR A 189 -14.48 40.46 29.19
CA TYR A 189 -15.44 39.35 29.21
C TYR A 189 -16.60 39.69 30.13
N ASN A 190 -17.82 39.68 29.58
CA ASN A 190 -19.03 40.11 30.29
C ASN A 190 -18.86 41.47 31.01
N GLY A 191 -18.07 42.38 30.41
CA GLY A 191 -17.78 43.71 30.94
C GLY A 191 -16.60 43.80 31.92
N VAL A 192 -15.94 42.69 32.26
CA VAL A 192 -14.71 42.68 33.09
C VAL A 192 -13.49 42.71 32.18
N VAL A 193 -12.60 43.71 32.34
CA VAL A 193 -11.35 43.79 31.58
C VAL A 193 -10.42 42.64 31.94
N LEU A 194 -9.93 41.91 30.94
CA LEU A 194 -9.01 40.79 31.08
C LEU A 194 -7.56 41.26 30.84
N ASN A 195 -6.62 40.54 31.44
CA ASN A 195 -5.19 40.64 31.12
C ASN A 195 -4.73 39.30 30.56
N SER A 196 -3.90 39.31 29.50
CA SER A 196 -3.28 38.06 29.04
C SER A 196 -2.34 37.53 30.12
N ASP A 197 -2.40 36.22 30.35
CA ASP A 197 -1.53 35.46 31.25
C ASP A 197 -1.61 35.87 32.73
N ALA A 198 -2.65 36.63 33.11
CA ALA A 198 -2.84 37.14 34.47
C ALA A 198 -4.33 37.29 34.83
N ALA A 199 -4.60 37.44 36.14
CA ALA A 199 -5.95 37.74 36.63
C ALA A 199 -6.51 39.05 36.01
N PRO A 200 -7.84 39.19 35.84
CA PRO A 200 -8.91 38.38 36.42
C PRO A 200 -9.21 37.05 35.69
N LEU A 201 -9.66 36.07 36.47
CA LEU A 201 -10.02 34.72 35.99
C LEU A 201 -11.34 34.75 35.21
N LEU A 202 -11.42 33.95 34.16
CA LEU A 202 -12.60 33.77 33.31
C LEU A 202 -13.17 32.35 33.51
N ASN A 203 -14.49 32.24 33.67
CA ASN A 203 -15.16 30.94 33.69
C ASN A 203 -15.79 30.67 32.30
N PRO A 204 -15.20 29.80 31.48
CA PRO A 204 -15.70 29.53 30.13
C PRO A 204 -16.99 28.71 30.15
N ALA A 205 -17.20 27.86 31.16
CA ALA A 205 -18.35 26.97 31.27
C ALA A 205 -19.71 27.69 31.40
N ASN A 206 -19.71 28.94 31.87
CA ASN A 206 -20.93 29.74 31.95
C ASN A 206 -21.32 30.37 30.60
N GLY A 207 -20.48 30.26 29.59
CA GLY A 207 -20.56 31.06 28.37
C GLY A 207 -20.49 32.56 28.65
N GLY A 208 -20.57 33.37 27.59
CA GLY A 208 -20.58 34.81 27.72
C GLY A 208 -20.14 35.52 26.46
N THR A 209 -19.95 36.82 26.56
CA THR A 209 -19.47 37.66 25.46
C THR A 209 -18.07 38.20 25.79
N LEU A 210 -17.10 37.87 24.94
CA LEU A 210 -15.81 38.53 24.88
C LEU A 210 -15.92 39.73 23.94
N ARG A 211 -15.52 40.91 24.39
CA ARG A 211 -15.49 42.15 23.61
C ARG A 211 -14.05 42.63 23.48
N VAL A 212 -13.63 42.91 22.26
CA VAL A 212 -12.29 43.43 21.92
C VAL A 212 -12.46 44.81 21.29
N ASP A 213 -11.99 45.84 21.98
CA ASP A 213 -12.03 47.24 21.54
C ASP A 213 -10.63 47.69 21.11
N PHE A 214 -10.45 47.93 19.81
CA PHE A 214 -9.17 48.38 19.22
C PHE A 214 -9.02 49.90 19.31
N ASP A 215 -7.77 50.37 19.38
CA ASP A 215 -7.43 51.81 19.47
C ASP A 215 -7.90 52.64 18.25
N ASP A 216 -8.16 52.00 17.11
CA ASP A 216 -8.70 52.67 15.91
C ASP A 216 -10.23 52.91 15.96
N GLY A 217 -10.88 52.48 17.05
CA GLY A 217 -12.32 52.60 17.27
C GLY A 217 -13.14 51.40 16.80
N THR A 218 -12.51 50.37 16.24
CA THR A 218 -13.16 49.13 15.83
C THR A 218 -13.47 48.26 17.06
N THR A 219 -14.65 47.63 17.08
CA THR A 219 -15.03 46.66 18.11
C THR A 219 -15.36 45.32 17.46
N LYS A 220 -14.78 44.23 17.97
CA LYS A 220 -15.25 42.85 17.70
C LYS A 220 -15.87 42.23 18.96
N ILE A 221 -16.95 41.48 18.80
CA ILE A 221 -17.65 40.78 19.88
C ILE A 221 -17.69 39.29 19.53
N TYR A 222 -17.33 38.45 20.49
CA TYR A 222 -17.31 37.01 20.36
C TYR A 222 -18.18 36.34 21.43
N THR A 223 -18.95 35.34 21.03
CA THR A 223 -19.68 34.46 21.94
C THR A 223 -18.77 33.33 22.39
N VAL A 224 -18.51 33.22 23.69
CA VAL A 224 -17.74 32.11 24.26
C VAL A 224 -18.65 30.91 24.45
N LYS A 225 -18.24 29.79 23.84
CA LYS A 225 -18.87 28.47 23.92
C LYS A 225 -17.88 27.47 24.50
N THR A 226 -18.40 26.50 25.22
CA THR A 226 -17.61 25.44 25.83
C THR A 226 -18.24 24.10 25.53
N ASN A 227 -17.47 23.22 24.91
CA ASN A 227 -17.81 21.83 24.73
C ASN A 227 -16.98 21.02 25.73
N VAL A 228 -17.61 20.01 26.34
CA VAL A 228 -16.92 19.00 27.13
C VAL A 228 -17.09 17.69 26.38
N GLU A 229 -15.99 17.06 25.99
CA GLU A 229 -16.02 15.83 25.19
C GLU A 229 -16.81 14.71 25.86
N VAL A 230 -17.39 13.82 25.06
CA VAL A 230 -17.95 12.56 25.54
C VAL A 230 -16.81 11.55 25.66
N GLN A 231 -16.80 10.78 26.75
CA GLN A 231 -15.80 9.74 26.98
C GLN A 231 -15.79 8.72 25.83
N LYS A 232 -14.70 8.69 25.06
CA LYS A 232 -14.51 7.74 23.94
C LYS A 232 -13.92 6.39 24.37
N TYR A 233 -13.11 6.41 25.44
CA TYR A 233 -12.35 5.25 25.92
C TYR A 233 -12.52 5.07 27.43
N ILE A 234 -12.43 3.82 27.88
CA ILE A 234 -12.24 3.52 29.29
C ILE A 234 -10.75 3.36 29.56
N HIS A 235 -10.19 4.21 30.43
CA HIS A 235 -8.79 4.16 30.83
C HIS A 235 -8.63 3.41 32.14
N VAL A 236 -7.64 2.51 32.20
CA VAL A 236 -7.32 1.70 33.37
C VAL A 236 -5.85 1.83 33.70
N SER A 237 -5.55 2.22 34.94
CA SER A 237 -4.18 2.43 35.46
C SER A 237 -4.01 1.79 36.82
N ASN A 238 -2.82 1.29 37.14
CA ASN A 238 -2.46 0.83 38.49
C ASN A 238 -2.50 1.94 39.55
N THR A 239 -2.51 3.22 39.14
CA THR A 239 -2.74 4.38 40.01
C THR A 239 -4.20 4.80 40.10
N GLY A 240 -5.09 4.14 39.35
CA GLY A 240 -6.53 4.39 39.34
C GLY A 240 -7.20 4.03 40.66
N SER A 241 -8.51 4.25 40.72
CA SER A 241 -9.33 3.90 41.88
C SER A 241 -10.56 3.09 41.48
N ALA A 242 -11.00 2.19 42.34
CA ALA A 242 -12.24 1.44 42.15
C ALA A 242 -13.44 2.40 42.18
N GLY A 243 -14.41 2.23 41.28
CA GLY A 243 -15.55 3.14 41.15
C GLY A 243 -15.21 4.50 40.54
N ALA A 244 -14.04 4.66 39.92
CA ALA A 244 -13.70 5.84 39.14
C ALA A 244 -14.54 5.93 37.86
N SER A 245 -14.49 7.07 37.18
CA SER A 245 -15.26 7.29 35.93
C SER A 245 -14.64 6.60 34.72
N GLY A 246 -13.41 6.06 34.82
CA GLY A 246 -12.66 5.50 33.70
C GLY A 246 -12.20 6.56 32.71
N SER A 247 -12.31 7.85 33.06
CA SER A 247 -11.83 8.95 32.22
C SER A 247 -10.30 9.01 32.28
N GLN A 248 -9.70 9.74 31.34
CA GLN A 248 -8.24 9.94 31.33
C GLN A 248 -7.73 10.56 32.65
N ASN A 249 -8.54 11.44 33.25
CA ASN A 249 -8.23 12.16 34.48
C ASN A 249 -8.58 11.38 35.75
N ASN A 250 -9.38 10.32 35.63
CA ASN A 250 -9.85 9.49 36.73
C ASN A 250 -9.99 8.03 36.27
N PRO A 251 -8.86 7.37 35.96
CA PRO A 251 -8.87 6.02 35.42
C PRO A 251 -9.33 5.00 36.45
N LEU A 252 -9.96 3.93 35.97
CA LEU A 252 -10.25 2.74 36.77
C LEU A 252 -8.95 2.03 37.14
N ASN A 253 -8.98 1.17 38.16
CA ASN A 253 -7.86 0.29 38.52
C ASN A 253 -8.09 -1.19 38.20
N ASP A 254 -9.25 -1.53 37.66
CA ASP A 254 -9.71 -2.89 37.46
C ASP A 254 -10.30 -3.08 36.05
N ILE A 255 -9.88 -4.15 35.37
CA ILE A 255 -10.29 -4.45 34.00
C ILE A 255 -11.72 -5.02 33.95
N GLU A 256 -12.13 -5.77 34.97
CA GLU A 256 -13.49 -6.35 35.05
C GLU A 256 -14.53 -5.24 35.24
N GLU A 257 -14.20 -4.23 36.06
CA GLU A 257 -14.98 -3.00 36.20
C GLU A 257 -15.00 -2.22 34.87
N ALA A 258 -13.86 -2.10 34.19
CA ALA A 258 -13.77 -1.39 32.92
C ALA A 258 -14.64 -2.00 31.81
N ILE A 259 -14.74 -3.34 31.73
CA ILE A 259 -15.62 -4.02 30.78
C ILE A 259 -17.10 -3.73 31.09
N SER A 260 -17.48 -3.76 32.37
CA SER A 260 -18.84 -3.45 32.80
C SER A 260 -19.20 -1.99 32.50
N ASP A 261 -18.27 -1.08 32.74
CA ASP A 261 -18.44 0.35 32.49
C ASP A 261 -18.52 0.66 30.99
N ALA A 262 -17.64 0.04 30.18
CA ALA A 262 -17.66 0.13 28.73
C ALA A 262 -19.02 -0.31 28.16
N ALA A 263 -19.53 -1.46 28.61
CA ALA A 263 -20.83 -1.96 28.19
C ALA A 263 -21.98 -1.00 28.57
N SER A 264 -21.95 -0.42 29.78
CA SER A 264 -22.98 0.52 30.24
C SER A 264 -23.00 1.84 29.46
N LYS A 265 -21.83 2.27 28.97
CA LYS A 265 -21.63 3.52 28.22
C LYS A 265 -21.68 3.34 26.70
N GLY A 266 -21.75 2.10 26.21
CA GLY A 266 -21.65 1.79 24.78
C GLY A 266 -20.27 2.05 24.18
N ILE A 267 -19.23 2.07 25.02
CA ILE A 267 -17.82 2.27 24.62
C ILE A 267 -17.24 0.92 24.18
N LYS A 268 -16.43 0.94 23.11
CA LYS A 268 -15.90 -0.25 22.43
C LYS A 268 -14.39 -0.42 22.58
N GLU A 269 -13.74 0.39 23.41
CA GLU A 269 -12.29 0.29 23.63
C GLU A 269 -11.90 0.61 25.09
N ILE A 270 -11.03 -0.26 25.62
CA ILE A 270 -10.36 -0.11 26.91
C ILE A 270 -8.86 0.12 26.66
N ARG A 271 -8.30 1.14 27.31
CA ARG A 271 -6.88 1.49 27.27
C ARG A 271 -6.24 1.20 28.62
N LEU A 272 -5.17 0.41 28.61
CA LEU A 272 -4.42 0.03 29.80
C LEU A 272 -3.08 0.77 29.82
N ALA A 273 -2.82 1.52 30.89
CA ALA A 273 -1.50 2.06 31.13
C ALA A 273 -0.50 0.93 31.42
N ILE A 274 0.79 1.16 31.20
CA ILE A 274 1.83 0.20 31.61
C ILE A 274 1.63 -0.18 33.07
N GLY A 275 1.51 -1.48 33.31
CA GLY A 275 1.25 -2.02 34.63
C GLY A 275 1.04 -3.52 34.59
N THR A 276 0.74 -4.06 35.75
CA THR A 276 0.30 -5.43 35.93
C THR A 276 -1.10 -5.42 36.53
N TYR A 277 -2.06 -6.01 35.84
CA TYR A 277 -3.47 -6.08 36.19
C TYR A 277 -3.84 -7.53 36.46
N ASN A 278 -4.36 -7.79 37.64
CA ASN A 278 -4.74 -9.12 38.07
C ASN A 278 -6.24 -9.33 37.84
N LEU A 279 -6.61 -10.36 37.07
CA LEU A 279 -7.99 -10.76 36.89
C LEU A 279 -8.41 -11.68 38.04
N SER A 280 -9.65 -11.52 38.51
CA SER A 280 -10.25 -12.37 39.54
C SER A 280 -11.02 -13.54 38.92
N THR A 281 -11.43 -13.40 37.66
CA THR A 281 -12.15 -14.38 36.85
C THR A 281 -11.70 -14.34 35.39
N ASN A 282 -12.09 -15.35 34.60
CA ASN A 282 -11.89 -15.31 33.15
C ASN A 282 -12.71 -14.17 32.53
N LEU A 283 -12.07 -13.35 31.70
CA LEU A 283 -12.77 -12.32 30.93
C LEU A 283 -13.43 -12.95 29.71
N VAL A 284 -14.72 -12.71 29.52
CA VAL A 284 -15.45 -13.15 28.32
C VAL A 284 -15.89 -11.92 27.54
N ILE A 285 -15.48 -11.86 26.27
CA ILE A 285 -15.79 -10.79 25.32
C ILE A 285 -16.69 -11.36 24.22
N GLU A 286 -17.94 -10.91 24.20
CA GLU A 286 -18.99 -11.39 23.29
C GLU A 286 -19.44 -10.33 22.26
N ASP A 287 -18.77 -9.17 22.23
CA ASP A 287 -19.07 -8.01 21.37
C ASP A 287 -17.74 -7.36 20.95
N ASN A 288 -17.76 -6.40 20.02
CA ASN A 288 -16.58 -5.71 19.48
C ASN A 288 -15.89 -4.78 20.49
N LEU A 289 -15.38 -5.32 21.60
CA LEU A 289 -14.67 -4.58 22.63
C LEU A 289 -13.16 -4.82 22.52
N SER A 290 -12.42 -3.77 22.14
CA SER A 290 -10.96 -3.81 22.02
C SER A 290 -10.28 -3.55 23.36
N ILE A 291 -9.17 -4.25 23.61
CA ILE A 291 -8.28 -4.04 24.76
C ILE A 291 -6.90 -3.67 24.22
N ARG A 292 -6.47 -2.45 24.50
CA ARG A 292 -5.17 -1.92 24.05
C ARG A 292 -4.33 -1.56 25.27
N GLY A 293 -3.12 -2.10 25.37
CA GLY A 293 -2.23 -1.88 26.50
C GLY A 293 -0.94 -1.14 26.15
N GLY A 294 -0.17 -0.80 27.18
CA GLY A 294 1.17 -0.23 27.03
C GLY A 294 1.17 1.29 26.81
N TYR A 295 0.14 1.99 27.30
CA TYR A 295 0.07 3.45 27.28
C TYR A 295 0.84 4.08 28.45
N ASP A 296 1.37 5.28 28.24
CA ASP A 296 1.85 6.10 29.36
C ASP A 296 0.66 6.58 30.21
N SER A 297 0.77 6.46 31.53
CA SER A 297 -0.31 6.83 32.47
C SER A 297 -0.58 8.35 32.55
N THR A 298 0.35 9.16 32.06
CA THR A 298 0.28 10.62 32.01
C THR A 298 -0.04 11.13 30.60
N ASP A 299 0.28 10.33 29.57
CA ASP A 299 -0.05 10.61 28.17
C ASP A 299 -0.60 9.34 27.47
N TRP A 300 -1.93 9.25 27.42
CA TRP A 300 -2.64 8.10 26.85
C TRP A 300 -2.68 8.08 25.32
N SER A 301 -1.98 9.00 24.66
CA SER A 301 -1.67 8.91 23.23
C SER A 301 -0.36 8.14 22.98
N LEU A 302 0.52 8.06 23.98
CA LEU A 302 1.85 7.48 23.84
C LEU A 302 1.82 5.96 24.05
N ARG A 303 1.91 5.19 22.95
CA ARG A 303 2.02 3.72 22.94
C ARG A 303 3.47 3.28 23.10
N MET A 304 3.89 3.06 24.34
CA MET A 304 5.29 2.78 24.67
C MET A 304 5.80 1.42 24.15
N TYR A 305 4.88 0.48 23.90
CA TYR A 305 5.22 -0.83 23.33
C TYR A 305 5.59 -0.76 21.84
N GLU A 306 5.30 0.33 21.13
CA GLU A 306 5.69 0.45 19.71
C GLU A 306 7.21 0.67 19.58
N ASN A 307 7.88 1.18 20.62
CA ASN A 307 9.33 1.38 20.63
C ASN A 307 10.12 0.04 20.72
N PRO A 308 10.85 -0.37 19.67
CA PRO A 308 11.57 -1.65 19.62
C PRO A 308 12.63 -1.82 20.72
N ASP A 309 13.26 -0.72 21.16
CA ASP A 309 14.41 -0.75 22.05
C ASP A 309 14.05 -1.03 23.52
N ILE A 310 12.77 -0.89 23.89
CA ILE A 310 12.29 -0.97 25.28
C ILE A 310 11.08 -1.91 25.49
N ARG A 311 10.62 -2.60 24.44
CA ARG A 311 9.39 -3.44 24.42
C ARG A 311 9.27 -4.47 25.55
N ASN A 312 10.35 -5.18 25.87
CA ASN A 312 10.32 -6.26 26.87
C ASN A 312 10.06 -5.80 28.32
N GLY A 313 10.08 -4.48 28.59
CA GLY A 313 9.78 -3.90 29.91
C GLY A 313 8.59 -2.94 29.94
N THR A 314 7.91 -2.71 28.81
CA THR A 314 6.87 -1.68 28.65
C THR A 314 5.49 -2.23 28.27
N MET A 315 5.36 -3.53 28.01
CA MET A 315 4.04 -4.15 27.80
C MET A 315 3.22 -4.21 29.09
N CYS A 316 1.92 -3.99 28.95
CA CYS A 316 0.95 -4.15 30.03
C CYS A 316 0.70 -5.64 30.30
N ASN A 317 0.92 -6.10 31.54
CA ASN A 317 0.69 -7.49 31.92
C ASN A 317 -0.74 -7.70 32.44
N ILE A 318 -1.45 -8.67 31.88
CA ILE A 318 -2.75 -9.15 32.33
C ILE A 318 -2.55 -10.57 32.86
N ILE A 319 -2.78 -10.76 34.16
CA ILE A 319 -2.51 -12.01 34.86
C ILE A 319 -3.79 -12.50 35.52
N LEU A 320 -4.23 -13.72 35.21
CA LEU A 320 -5.34 -14.33 35.94
C LEU A 320 -4.84 -14.94 37.26
N THR A 321 -5.34 -14.42 38.39
CA THR A 321 -4.90 -14.81 39.74
C THR A 321 -5.96 -15.53 40.58
N GLY A 322 -7.24 -15.47 40.16
CA GLY A 322 -8.36 -16.13 40.85
C GLY A 322 -8.75 -17.46 40.20
N GLY A 323 -8.39 -18.57 40.85
CA GLY A 323 -8.89 -19.90 40.48
C GLY A 323 -10.27 -20.15 41.08
N GLY A 324 -11.33 -19.92 40.32
CA GLY A 324 -12.66 -20.43 40.65
C GLY A 324 -12.68 -21.94 40.46
N SER A 325 -13.15 -22.71 41.44
CA SER A 325 -13.38 -24.15 41.28
C SER A 325 -14.52 -24.39 40.28
N GLY A 326 -14.21 -24.48 39.00
CA GLY A 326 -15.16 -24.78 37.93
C GLY A 326 -15.16 -26.27 37.60
N THR A 327 -16.29 -26.78 37.10
CA THR A 327 -16.26 -28.02 36.34
C THR A 327 -15.40 -27.81 35.09
N ALA A 328 -14.60 -28.82 34.73
CA ALA A 328 -13.75 -28.84 33.55
C ALA A 328 -14.61 -28.63 32.28
N ASP A 329 -14.71 -27.38 31.84
CA ASP A 329 -15.16 -27.02 30.50
C ASP A 329 -13.89 -26.80 29.67
N GLU A 330 -13.78 -27.50 28.54
CA GLU A 330 -12.53 -27.80 27.83
C GLU A 330 -11.91 -26.59 27.07
N HIS A 331 -12.49 -25.38 27.16
CA HIS A 331 -12.10 -24.22 26.34
C HIS A 331 -12.11 -22.88 27.10
N LYS A 332 -11.50 -22.80 28.28
CA LYS A 332 -11.38 -21.53 29.05
C LYS A 332 -10.01 -20.87 28.84
N GLY A 333 -10.02 -19.55 28.67
CA GLY A 333 -8.79 -18.74 28.70
C GLY A 333 -8.91 -17.54 29.63
N SER A 334 -7.77 -16.96 30.04
CA SER A 334 -7.75 -15.72 30.84
C SER A 334 -8.57 -14.62 30.17
N ILE A 335 -8.50 -14.55 28.84
CA ILE A 335 -9.44 -13.82 27.99
C ILE A 335 -10.06 -14.79 26.99
N THR A 336 -11.38 -14.77 26.86
CA THR A 336 -12.14 -15.58 25.91
C THR A 336 -12.94 -14.67 24.98
N TYR A 337 -12.66 -14.73 23.68
CA TYR A 337 -13.48 -14.10 22.65
C TYR A 337 -14.49 -15.12 22.11
N LYS A 338 -15.76 -14.74 22.02
CA LYS A 338 -16.82 -15.68 21.62
C LYS A 338 -17.91 -15.00 20.79
N GLY A 339 -18.33 -15.67 19.73
CA GLY A 339 -19.49 -15.25 18.94
C GLY A 339 -19.13 -14.38 17.74
N ALA A 340 -19.89 -14.53 16.64
CA ALA A 340 -19.70 -13.79 15.39
C ALA A 340 -19.86 -12.26 15.49
N ALA A 341 -20.33 -11.75 16.63
CA ALA A 341 -20.33 -10.31 16.90
C ALA A 341 -18.91 -9.76 17.11
N VAL A 342 -17.96 -10.60 17.52
CA VAL A 342 -16.54 -10.28 17.63
C VAL A 342 -15.89 -10.39 16.25
N GLY A 343 -15.84 -9.27 15.53
CA GLY A 343 -15.24 -9.17 14.21
C GLY A 343 -13.76 -8.75 14.22
N PRO A 344 -13.14 -8.60 13.03
CA PRO A 344 -11.72 -8.24 12.86
C PRO A 344 -11.33 -6.89 13.45
N ASN A 345 -12.30 -6.00 13.68
CA ASN A 345 -12.08 -4.71 14.34
C ASN A 345 -11.94 -4.82 15.88
N THR A 346 -12.17 -6.01 16.45
CA THR A 346 -11.91 -6.27 17.87
C THR A 346 -10.42 -6.55 18.05
N ILE A 347 -9.71 -5.64 18.71
CA ILE A 347 -8.26 -5.67 18.77
C ILE A 347 -7.78 -5.98 20.19
N LEU A 348 -6.85 -6.92 20.29
CA LEU A 348 -6.00 -7.14 21.45
C LEU A 348 -4.57 -6.71 21.08
N GLU A 349 -4.07 -5.66 21.73
CA GLU A 349 -2.73 -5.15 21.42
C GLU A 349 -1.92 -4.66 22.61
N GLY A 350 -0.58 -4.68 22.47
CA GLY A 350 0.33 -4.04 23.42
C GLY A 350 0.29 -4.64 24.83
N VAL A 351 -0.24 -5.86 24.96
CA VAL A 351 -0.42 -6.57 26.22
C VAL A 351 0.36 -7.86 26.25
N ARG A 352 0.67 -8.30 27.47
CA ARG A 352 1.09 -9.66 27.78
C ARG A 352 -0.01 -10.34 28.58
N VAL A 353 -0.55 -11.44 28.10
CA VAL A 353 -1.61 -12.20 28.79
C VAL A 353 -1.03 -13.51 29.29
N SER A 354 -1.26 -13.83 30.56
CA SER A 354 -0.80 -15.08 31.17
C SER A 354 -1.96 -15.95 31.68
N ALA A 355 -1.89 -17.25 31.41
CA ALA A 355 -2.84 -18.26 31.88
C ALA A 355 -2.68 -18.59 33.38
N MET A 356 -3.68 -19.25 33.97
CA MET A 356 -3.76 -19.55 35.42
C MET A 356 -2.56 -20.35 35.96
N GLY A 357 -2.00 -19.89 37.08
CA GLY A 357 -1.11 -20.68 37.92
C GLY A 357 -1.88 -21.42 39.02
N GLY A 358 -2.17 -22.70 38.82
CA GLY A 358 -2.66 -23.61 39.86
C GLY A 358 -4.08 -24.13 39.66
N VAL A 359 -4.18 -25.43 39.35
CA VAL A 359 -5.29 -26.36 39.64
C VAL A 359 -6.39 -26.67 38.58
N GLU A 360 -6.35 -26.14 37.34
CA GLU A 360 -7.25 -26.66 36.27
C GLU A 360 -6.45 -27.22 35.07
N ASN A 361 -6.91 -28.36 34.52
CA ASN A 361 -6.41 -28.93 33.26
C ASN A 361 -7.01 -28.11 32.09
N PHE A 362 -6.24 -27.81 31.03
CA PHE A 362 -6.71 -27.18 29.77
C PHE A 362 -7.03 -25.68 29.84
N THR A 363 -6.10 -24.84 30.29
CA THR A 363 -6.28 -23.36 30.29
C THR A 363 -5.35 -22.66 29.30
N SER A 364 -5.91 -21.74 28.50
CA SER A 364 -5.15 -20.90 27.57
C SER A 364 -4.99 -19.46 28.06
N ALA A 365 -3.98 -18.72 27.57
CA ALA A 365 -3.92 -17.28 27.86
C ALA A 365 -5.10 -16.56 27.19
N VAL A 366 -5.32 -16.91 25.91
CA VAL A 366 -6.48 -16.46 25.14
C VAL A 366 -7.16 -17.66 24.49
N THR A 367 -8.49 -17.64 24.47
CA THR A 367 -9.33 -18.60 23.73
C THR A 367 -10.28 -17.86 22.80
N ILE A 368 -10.47 -18.36 21.58
CA ILE A 368 -11.32 -17.74 20.55
C ILE A 368 -12.30 -18.81 20.02
N LEU A 369 -13.59 -18.51 20.10
CA LEU A 369 -14.69 -19.47 19.89
C LEU A 369 -15.80 -18.91 18.99
N ASP A 370 -16.59 -19.81 18.42
CA ASP A 370 -17.96 -19.57 17.93
C ASP A 370 -18.12 -18.43 16.90
N GLY A 371 -17.29 -18.44 15.87
CA GLY A 371 -17.31 -17.49 14.75
C GLY A 371 -16.62 -16.17 15.04
N ALA A 372 -15.97 -16.04 16.21
CA ALA A 372 -15.19 -14.86 16.53
C ALA A 372 -13.94 -14.76 15.64
N SER A 373 -13.62 -13.53 15.22
CA SER A 373 -12.47 -13.23 14.37
C SER A 373 -11.72 -11.98 14.84
N PRO A 374 -11.26 -11.90 16.10
CA PRO A 374 -10.51 -10.74 16.58
C PRO A 374 -9.12 -10.66 15.93
N THR A 375 -8.53 -9.46 16.01
CA THR A 375 -7.14 -9.20 15.63
C THR A 375 -6.27 -9.14 16.88
N ILE A 376 -5.22 -9.97 16.93
CA ILE A 376 -4.22 -10.04 18.00
C ILE A 376 -2.90 -9.54 17.44
N GLN A 377 -2.38 -8.46 18.02
CA GLN A 377 -1.22 -7.78 17.48
C GLN A 377 -0.26 -7.28 18.54
N TYR A 378 1.04 -7.33 18.25
CA TYR A 378 2.08 -6.85 19.18
C TYR A 378 1.88 -7.36 20.61
N THR A 379 1.40 -8.61 20.74
CA THR A 379 0.90 -9.18 21.99
C THR A 379 1.73 -10.40 22.36
N ASP A 380 2.02 -10.55 23.64
CA ASP A 380 2.68 -11.74 24.19
C ASP A 380 1.63 -12.61 24.91
N LEU A 381 1.36 -13.81 24.41
CA LEU A 381 0.47 -14.79 25.04
C LEU A 381 1.31 -15.89 25.70
N LEU A 382 1.08 -16.12 26.98
CA LEU A 382 1.81 -17.08 27.80
C LEU A 382 0.86 -18.14 28.38
N GLY A 383 1.05 -19.39 27.97
CA GLY A 383 0.30 -20.55 28.48
C GLY A 383 0.55 -20.84 29.97
N SER A 384 -0.09 -21.89 30.51
CA SER A 384 0.05 -22.25 31.93
C SER A 384 1.28 -23.11 32.20
N SER A 385 2.01 -22.84 33.28
CA SER A 385 3.17 -23.62 33.73
C SER A 385 2.82 -24.86 34.57
N VAL A 386 1.54 -25.12 34.86
CA VAL A 386 1.15 -26.15 35.85
C VAL A 386 0.32 -27.32 35.29
N SER A 387 -0.23 -27.22 34.09
CA SER A 387 -1.12 -28.22 33.48
C SER A 387 -1.04 -28.20 31.95
N ASP A 388 -1.80 -29.06 31.27
CA ASP A 388 -1.91 -29.07 29.81
C ASP A 388 -2.52 -27.73 29.35
N GLY A 389 -1.74 -26.81 28.78
CA GLY A 389 -2.18 -25.43 28.53
C GLY A 389 -1.60 -24.83 27.25
N SER A 390 -2.35 -23.94 26.60
CA SER A 390 -1.93 -23.28 25.35
C SER A 390 -1.68 -21.79 25.55
N ALA A 391 -0.82 -21.14 24.77
CA ALA A 391 -0.80 -19.67 24.75
C ALA A 391 -2.09 -19.13 24.10
N LEU A 392 -2.47 -19.71 22.95
CA LEU A 392 -3.70 -19.38 22.24
C LEU A 392 -4.45 -20.64 21.82
N SER A 393 -5.77 -20.64 21.98
CA SER A 393 -6.66 -21.66 21.47
C SER A 393 -7.72 -21.08 20.53
N VAL A 394 -7.95 -21.73 19.39
CA VAL A 394 -8.91 -21.30 18.36
C VAL A 394 -9.84 -22.46 17.99
N TYR A 395 -11.16 -22.28 18.12
CA TYR A 395 -12.16 -23.28 17.75
C TYR A 395 -13.32 -22.63 16.99
N ASN A 396 -13.64 -23.12 15.80
CA ASN A 396 -14.70 -22.58 14.93
C ASN A 396 -14.58 -21.06 14.80
N ALA A 397 -13.39 -20.56 14.48
CA ALA A 397 -13.04 -19.14 14.55
C ALA A 397 -11.88 -18.82 13.60
N SER A 398 -11.82 -17.58 13.12
CA SER A 398 -10.84 -17.16 12.10
C SER A 398 -10.16 -15.85 12.49
N PRO A 399 -9.31 -15.86 13.54
CA PRO A 399 -8.62 -14.66 14.02
C PRO A 399 -7.42 -14.27 13.13
N TYR A 400 -7.05 -12.99 13.19
CA TYR A 400 -5.81 -12.48 12.62
C TYR A 400 -4.79 -12.31 13.74
N ILE A 401 -3.59 -12.88 13.57
CA ILE A 401 -2.51 -12.83 14.55
C ILE A 401 -1.26 -12.31 13.86
N PHE A 402 -0.72 -11.20 14.34
CA PHE A 402 0.47 -10.61 13.74
C PHE A 402 1.47 -10.07 14.75
N SER A 403 2.77 -10.18 14.41
CA SER A 403 3.89 -9.66 15.20
C SER A 403 3.79 -9.98 16.70
N SER A 404 3.23 -11.15 17.01
CA SER A 404 2.88 -11.57 18.36
C SER A 404 3.72 -12.77 18.79
N GLN A 405 3.83 -13.00 20.09
CA GLN A 405 4.51 -14.17 20.64
C GLN A 405 3.50 -15.08 21.32
N LEU A 406 3.42 -16.32 20.87
CA LEU A 406 2.56 -17.37 21.41
C LEU A 406 3.47 -18.39 22.08
N LEU A 407 3.60 -18.31 23.40
CA LEU A 407 4.52 -19.15 24.17
C LEU A 407 3.73 -20.11 25.06
N GLY A 408 3.72 -21.39 24.70
CA GLY A 408 3.33 -22.45 25.63
C GLY A 408 4.33 -22.50 26.79
N ASP A 409 3.86 -22.44 28.04
CA ASP A 409 4.72 -22.42 29.24
C ASP A 409 4.98 -23.86 29.77
N ALA A 410 5.83 -24.02 30.79
CA ALA A 410 6.47 -25.27 31.24
C ALA A 410 5.58 -26.31 31.94
N GLY A 411 4.37 -26.57 31.42
CA GLY A 411 3.42 -27.59 31.91
C GLY A 411 3.72 -29.04 31.46
N THR A 412 2.87 -30.01 31.80
CA THR A 412 3.05 -31.43 31.37
C THR A 412 2.89 -31.60 29.85
N TYR A 413 2.00 -30.81 29.26
CA TYR A 413 1.81 -30.67 27.81
C TYR A 413 1.70 -29.18 27.50
N SER A 414 2.61 -28.66 26.67
CA SER A 414 2.74 -27.23 26.41
C SER A 414 2.46 -26.94 24.96
N VAL A 415 1.46 -26.08 24.68
CA VAL A 415 1.10 -25.70 23.31
C VAL A 415 1.28 -24.19 23.07
N GLY A 416 1.96 -23.79 22.01
CA GLY A 416 2.00 -22.37 21.61
C GLY A 416 0.65 -21.91 21.07
N LEU A 417 0.22 -22.54 19.98
CA LEU A 417 -1.07 -22.33 19.34
C LEU A 417 -1.80 -23.66 19.14
N ASN A 418 -3.01 -23.76 19.67
CA ASN A 418 -3.91 -24.89 19.48
C ASN A 418 -5.08 -24.49 18.58
N VAL A 419 -5.22 -25.15 17.42
CA VAL A 419 -6.31 -24.93 16.47
C VAL A 419 -7.18 -26.18 16.45
N GLY A 420 -8.36 -26.11 17.04
CA GLY A 420 -9.33 -27.19 17.05
C GLY A 420 -10.29 -27.17 15.86
N SER A 421 -11.40 -27.91 16.00
CA SER A 421 -12.45 -28.08 14.99
C SER A 421 -12.82 -26.75 14.30
N ASP A 422 -12.68 -26.72 12.97
CA ASP A 422 -13.05 -25.61 12.08
C ASP A 422 -12.39 -24.25 12.42
N GLY A 423 -11.24 -24.26 13.10
CA GLY A 423 -10.43 -23.07 13.29
C GLY A 423 -9.59 -22.74 12.06
N GLU A 424 -9.61 -21.48 11.62
CA GLU A 424 -8.86 -20.99 10.45
C GLU A 424 -8.12 -19.68 10.76
N PRO A 425 -7.12 -19.70 11.68
CA PRO A 425 -6.35 -18.51 11.99
C PRO A 425 -5.46 -18.08 10.81
N ARG A 426 -5.21 -16.77 10.70
CA ARG A 426 -4.17 -16.20 9.84
C ARG A 426 -3.05 -15.68 10.73
N VAL A 427 -1.89 -16.35 10.71
CA VAL A 427 -0.75 -16.05 11.58
C VAL A 427 0.44 -15.55 10.75
N ILE A 428 0.86 -14.32 11.01
CA ILE A 428 1.84 -13.60 10.19
C ILE A 428 2.97 -13.06 11.07
N SER A 429 4.22 -13.25 10.65
CA SER A 429 5.40 -12.62 11.28
C SER A 429 5.46 -12.78 12.80
N SER A 430 4.97 -13.91 13.29
CA SER A 430 4.78 -14.19 14.71
C SER A 430 5.71 -15.30 15.17
N ARG A 431 5.94 -15.35 16.48
CA ARG A 431 6.64 -16.46 17.11
C ARG A 431 5.64 -17.40 17.74
N ILE A 432 5.67 -18.66 17.35
CA ILE A 432 4.92 -19.73 18.00
C ILE A 432 5.94 -20.64 18.66
N SER A 433 5.86 -20.86 19.96
CA SER A 433 6.82 -21.73 20.63
C SER A 433 6.20 -22.49 21.78
N SER A 434 6.72 -23.68 22.05
CA SER A 434 6.56 -24.34 23.34
C SER A 434 7.84 -24.15 24.15
N TYR A 435 7.73 -23.86 25.44
CA TYR A 435 8.88 -23.70 26.34
C TYR A 435 8.80 -24.72 27.47
N ASN A 436 9.73 -25.67 27.50
CA ASN A 436 9.72 -26.68 28.55
C ASN A 436 11.10 -27.32 28.83
N LEU A 437 12.05 -26.48 29.24
CA LEU A 437 13.42 -26.92 29.55
C LEU A 437 13.61 -27.38 31.01
N GLU A 438 12.67 -27.08 31.92
CA GLU A 438 12.87 -27.27 33.37
C GLU A 438 11.82 -28.16 34.09
N ALA A 439 10.75 -28.59 33.42
CA ALA A 439 9.73 -29.47 34.01
C ALA A 439 10.18 -30.96 34.00
N PRO A 440 9.64 -31.82 34.90
CA PRO A 440 10.06 -33.22 35.03
C PRO A 440 10.09 -33.96 33.69
N LEU A 441 10.99 -34.96 33.59
CA LEU A 441 11.45 -35.75 32.44
C LEU A 441 10.36 -36.47 31.59
N SER A 442 9.08 -36.09 31.67
CA SER A 442 7.93 -36.73 31.01
C SER A 442 7.07 -35.79 30.13
N SER A 443 7.52 -34.56 29.82
CA SER A 443 6.68 -33.56 29.15
C SER A 443 6.95 -33.42 27.63
N THR A 444 5.85 -33.32 26.86
CA THR A 444 5.87 -33.07 25.40
C THR A 444 5.54 -31.60 25.14
N GLY A 445 6.36 -30.93 24.32
CA GLY A 445 6.11 -29.54 23.91
C GLY A 445 5.77 -29.48 22.43
N VAL A 446 4.67 -28.82 22.09
CA VAL A 446 4.17 -28.65 20.72
C VAL A 446 4.04 -27.15 20.43
N ALA A 447 4.75 -26.60 19.47
CA ALA A 447 4.58 -25.17 19.16
C ALA A 447 3.21 -24.91 18.54
N LEU A 448 2.86 -25.66 17.50
CA LEU A 448 1.58 -25.55 16.81
C LEU A 448 0.87 -26.91 16.75
N GLN A 449 -0.40 -26.94 17.14
CA GLN A 449 -1.24 -28.12 17.12
C GLN A 449 -2.49 -27.87 16.27
N LEU A 450 -2.76 -28.75 15.30
CA LEU A 450 -3.92 -28.69 14.41
C LEU A 450 -4.81 -29.93 14.59
N ASP A 451 -5.91 -29.75 15.31
CA ASP A 451 -6.83 -30.78 15.81
C ASP A 451 -8.20 -30.80 15.12
N GLY A 452 -8.48 -29.91 14.18
CA GLY A 452 -9.80 -29.78 13.55
C GLY A 452 -9.98 -30.51 12.22
N SER A 453 -11.22 -30.70 11.76
CA SER A 453 -11.53 -31.27 10.43
C SER A 453 -11.49 -30.25 9.28
N GLY A 454 -11.13 -29.00 9.56
CA GLY A 454 -11.12 -27.87 8.61
C GLY A 454 -9.79 -27.70 7.87
N ALA A 455 -9.56 -26.50 7.30
CA ALA A 455 -8.34 -26.17 6.55
C ALA A 455 -7.16 -25.66 7.41
N GLY A 456 -7.30 -25.69 8.75
CA GLY A 456 -6.25 -25.45 9.75
C GLY A 456 -5.54 -24.09 9.74
N GLY A 457 -5.90 -23.18 8.84
CA GLY A 457 -5.41 -21.80 8.78
C GLY A 457 -4.15 -21.58 7.94
N TRP A 458 -3.69 -20.32 7.94
CA TRP A 458 -2.56 -19.83 7.16
C TRP A 458 -1.44 -19.31 8.06
N TYR A 459 -0.21 -19.71 7.76
CA TYR A 459 0.99 -19.39 8.52
C TYR A 459 2.06 -18.82 7.58
N TYR A 460 2.33 -17.52 7.70
CA TYR A 460 3.28 -16.80 6.87
C TYR A 460 4.41 -16.14 7.69
N ASN A 461 5.67 -16.34 7.30
CA ASN A 461 6.83 -15.67 7.90
C ASN A 461 6.99 -15.89 9.42
N ASN A 462 6.52 -17.02 9.97
CA ASN A 462 6.58 -17.27 11.41
C ASN A 462 7.85 -18.00 11.82
N PHE A 463 8.24 -17.81 13.07
CA PHE A 463 9.22 -18.66 13.76
C PHE A 463 8.48 -19.64 14.67
N ILE A 464 8.47 -20.93 14.31
CA ILE A 464 7.69 -21.99 14.95
C ILE A 464 8.66 -22.97 15.62
N GLU A 465 8.71 -22.95 16.94
CA GLU A 465 9.75 -23.64 17.70
C GLU A 465 9.20 -24.58 18.78
N GLY A 466 9.39 -25.89 18.58
CA GLY A 466 9.05 -26.91 19.56
C GLY A 466 10.18 -27.17 20.54
N LYS A 467 10.04 -26.76 21.82
CA LYS A 467 10.93 -27.20 22.91
C LYS A 467 10.18 -28.13 23.87
N GLY A 468 10.80 -29.25 24.23
CA GLY A 468 10.26 -30.20 25.21
C GLY A 468 11.37 -30.97 25.92
N SER A 469 11.16 -31.33 27.20
CA SER A 469 12.14 -32.10 27.98
C SER A 469 12.17 -33.59 27.61
N THR A 470 11.08 -34.12 27.05
CA THR A 470 10.98 -35.49 26.52
C THR A 470 10.91 -35.52 24.99
N GLN A 471 10.05 -34.67 24.40
CA GLN A 471 9.84 -34.58 22.96
C GLN A 471 9.43 -33.15 22.59
N GLY A 472 10.21 -32.50 21.72
CA GLY A 472 9.90 -31.19 21.16
C GLY A 472 9.31 -31.36 19.75
N MET A 473 8.21 -30.67 19.49
CA MET A 473 7.51 -30.71 18.22
C MET A 473 7.19 -29.31 17.71
N ALA A 474 7.59 -28.99 16.48
CA ALA A 474 7.24 -27.72 15.87
C ALA A 474 5.75 -27.71 15.47
N VAL A 475 5.28 -28.75 14.76
CA VAL A 475 3.88 -28.89 14.34
C VAL A 475 3.35 -30.29 14.61
N LYS A 476 2.14 -30.37 15.14
CA LYS A 476 1.34 -31.60 15.28
C LYS A 476 0.11 -31.53 14.39
N LEU A 477 0.00 -32.47 13.47
CA LEU A 477 -1.15 -32.63 12.57
C LEU A 477 -1.98 -33.82 13.05
N ASN A 478 -3.10 -33.54 13.72
CA ASN A 478 -4.00 -34.58 14.19
C ASN A 478 -5.11 -34.82 13.15
N GLU A 479 -5.94 -33.82 12.86
CA GLU A 479 -7.12 -33.97 11.99
C GLU A 479 -7.21 -32.94 10.86
N SER A 480 -6.32 -31.94 10.84
CA SER A 480 -6.33 -30.80 9.89
C SER A 480 -5.02 -30.70 9.10
N GLY A 481 -5.11 -30.32 7.83
CA GLY A 481 -4.01 -29.69 7.10
C GLY A 481 -3.97 -28.20 7.43
N GLY A 482 -2.81 -27.56 7.31
CA GLY A 482 -2.66 -26.10 7.38
C GLY A 482 -1.73 -25.63 6.26
N SER A 483 -1.77 -24.34 5.94
CA SER A 483 -0.95 -23.75 4.87
C SER A 483 0.23 -22.96 5.43
N PHE A 484 1.46 -23.40 5.11
CA PHE A 484 2.70 -22.81 5.64
C PHE A 484 3.58 -22.27 4.52
N ILE A 485 3.85 -20.97 4.56
CA ILE A 485 4.68 -20.26 3.59
C ILE A 485 5.79 -19.49 4.32
N ASN A 486 7.04 -19.73 3.94
CA ASN A 486 8.22 -18.98 4.41
C ASN A 486 8.41 -18.94 5.94
N ASN A 487 8.05 -20.01 6.63
CA ASN A 487 8.25 -20.15 8.08
C ASN A 487 9.61 -20.78 8.40
N ILE A 488 10.10 -20.53 9.62
CA ILE A 488 11.25 -21.23 10.20
C ILE A 488 10.72 -22.19 11.26
N PHE A 489 10.94 -23.48 11.06
CA PHE A 489 10.65 -24.53 12.03
C PHE A 489 11.92 -24.91 12.80
N SER A 490 11.86 -24.84 14.12
CA SER A 490 12.99 -25.18 15.00
C SER A 490 12.57 -26.15 16.10
N VAL A 491 13.51 -26.97 16.57
CA VAL A 491 13.34 -27.87 17.71
C VAL A 491 14.60 -27.92 18.57
N ALA A 492 14.45 -27.81 19.89
CA ALA A 492 15.56 -27.75 20.85
C ALA A 492 15.72 -29.05 21.69
N ALA A 493 16.97 -29.41 21.98
CA ALA A 493 17.46 -30.74 22.35
C ALA A 493 16.97 -31.34 23.68
N GLY A 494 16.55 -32.62 23.62
CA GLY A 494 16.19 -33.47 24.78
C GLY A 494 16.52 -34.96 24.65
N MET A 495 16.11 -35.69 23.59
CA MET A 495 16.39 -37.13 23.29
C MET A 495 15.59 -37.60 22.03
N PRO A 496 15.79 -38.82 21.48
CA PRO A 496 16.39 -39.12 20.17
C PRO A 496 15.57 -38.83 18.88
N ALA A 497 14.44 -38.12 18.90
CA ALA A 497 13.69 -37.78 17.67
C ALA A 497 13.14 -36.35 17.70
N ASP A 498 13.82 -35.46 16.96
CA ASP A 498 13.44 -34.07 16.70
C ASP A 498 12.36 -34.05 15.60
N ILE A 499 11.08 -33.88 15.97
CA ILE A 499 9.94 -33.97 15.03
C ILE A 499 9.45 -32.57 14.64
N CYS A 500 9.65 -32.17 13.40
CA CYS A 500 9.06 -30.91 12.91
C CYS A 500 7.58 -31.05 12.56
N PHE A 501 7.17 -32.23 12.07
CA PHE A 501 5.78 -32.57 11.79
C PHE A 501 5.46 -33.99 12.31
N LEU A 502 4.48 -34.10 13.20
CA LEU A 502 3.93 -35.38 13.65
C LEU A 502 2.52 -35.56 13.06
N GLU A 503 2.32 -36.62 12.28
CA GLU A 503 0.99 -37.07 11.87
C GLU A 503 0.52 -38.21 12.77
N ASN A 504 -0.62 -38.04 13.43
CA ASN A 504 -1.11 -39.02 14.41
C ASN A 504 -1.92 -40.17 13.77
N GLY A 505 -1.43 -40.69 12.64
CA GLY A 505 -2.03 -41.84 11.94
C GLY A 505 -3.35 -41.55 11.19
N SER A 506 -3.76 -40.28 11.09
CA SER A 506 -4.90 -39.82 10.28
C SER A 506 -4.59 -39.74 8.79
N GLY A 507 -3.30 -39.69 8.41
CA GLY A 507 -2.85 -39.45 7.04
C GLY A 507 -3.06 -38.00 6.56
N MET A 508 -3.35 -37.08 7.49
CA MET A 508 -3.56 -35.67 7.21
C MET A 508 -2.24 -34.93 7.05
N ARG A 509 -2.12 -34.19 5.94
CA ARG A 509 -0.92 -33.46 5.54
C ARG A 509 -1.20 -31.97 5.52
N PRO A 510 -0.16 -31.11 5.61
CA PRO A 510 -0.33 -29.70 5.32
C PRO A 510 -0.95 -29.49 3.95
N ASP A 511 -1.87 -28.53 3.84
CA ASP A 511 -2.53 -28.19 2.56
C ASP A 511 -1.53 -27.54 1.60
N LEU A 512 -0.57 -26.79 2.15
CA LEU A 512 0.50 -26.14 1.42
C LEU A 512 1.77 -26.06 2.27
N LEU A 513 2.92 -26.45 1.71
CA LEU A 513 4.26 -26.21 2.26
C LEU A 513 5.13 -25.54 1.22
N GLN A 514 5.49 -24.27 1.45
CA GLN A 514 6.24 -23.47 0.49
C GLN A 514 7.36 -22.68 1.18
N ASN A 515 8.59 -22.78 0.66
CA ASN A 515 9.74 -21.97 1.09
C ASN A 515 10.05 -21.99 2.59
N ASN A 516 9.67 -23.05 3.31
CA ASN A 516 9.91 -23.14 4.75
C ASN A 516 11.33 -23.66 5.06
N ASN A 517 11.93 -23.16 6.14
CA ASN A 517 13.21 -23.60 6.66
C ASN A 517 13.04 -24.50 7.88
N PHE A 518 13.93 -25.46 8.04
CA PHE A 518 13.92 -26.40 9.16
C PHE A 518 15.30 -26.46 9.81
N SER A 519 15.39 -26.28 11.12
CA SER A 519 16.64 -26.28 11.87
C SER A 519 16.56 -27.12 13.15
N SER A 520 17.65 -27.81 13.51
CA SER A 520 17.81 -28.51 14.80
C SER A 520 19.06 -28.04 15.54
N TYR A 521 19.00 -27.97 16.86
CA TYR A 521 20.11 -27.51 17.72
C TYR A 521 21.32 -28.49 17.77
N ASN A 522 21.15 -29.75 17.36
CA ASN A 522 22.18 -30.80 17.45
C ASN A 522 22.75 -31.19 16.08
N LEU A 523 24.09 -31.20 15.99
CA LEU A 523 24.86 -31.64 14.82
C LEU A 523 24.42 -33.03 14.31
N GLY A 524 23.89 -33.09 13.09
CA GLY A 524 23.61 -34.35 12.39
C GLY A 524 22.33 -35.07 12.83
N VAL A 525 21.40 -34.38 13.50
CA VAL A 525 20.08 -34.95 13.81
C VAL A 525 19.17 -34.83 12.58
N PRO A 526 18.64 -35.94 12.04
CA PRO A 526 17.68 -35.90 10.94
C PRO A 526 16.42 -35.16 11.38
N LEU A 527 15.86 -34.30 10.51
CA LEU A 527 14.51 -33.76 10.75
C LEU A 527 13.53 -34.86 10.37
N TYR A 528 12.70 -35.25 11.34
CA TYR A 528 11.75 -36.32 11.14
C TYR A 528 10.37 -35.76 10.82
N VAL A 529 9.79 -36.24 9.73
CA VAL A 529 8.34 -36.31 9.55
C VAL A 529 7.94 -37.71 9.98
N GLN A 530 7.06 -37.82 10.97
CA GLN A 530 6.52 -39.10 11.40
C GLN A 530 5.13 -39.28 10.77
N ASP A 531 5.07 -40.12 9.73
CA ASP A 531 3.82 -40.58 9.10
C ASP A 531 3.44 -41.93 9.74
N GLY A 532 2.52 -41.86 10.72
CA GLY A 532 2.13 -43.03 11.51
C GLY A 532 3.30 -43.66 12.26
N SER A 533 3.70 -44.88 11.88
CA SER A 533 4.85 -45.60 12.48
C SER A 533 6.16 -45.45 11.69
N VAL A 534 6.16 -44.67 10.61
CA VAL A 534 7.32 -44.52 9.71
C VAL A 534 8.03 -43.21 10.01
N LEU A 535 9.32 -43.32 10.32
CA LEU A 535 10.21 -42.20 10.52
C LEU A 535 10.93 -41.89 9.21
N LEU A 536 10.78 -40.66 8.71
CA LEU A 536 11.36 -40.24 7.42
C LEU A 536 12.56 -39.35 7.68
N GLU A 537 13.72 -39.74 7.16
CA GLU A 537 15.00 -39.14 7.57
C GLU A 537 15.67 -38.32 6.46
N LYS A 538 15.12 -38.36 5.24
CA LYS A 538 15.69 -37.68 4.07
C LYS A 538 14.67 -36.78 3.39
N ALA A 539 15.14 -35.63 2.92
CA ALA A 539 14.37 -34.73 2.04
C ALA A 539 13.69 -35.47 0.88
N LYS A 540 14.38 -36.46 0.28
CA LYS A 540 13.84 -37.28 -0.81
C LYS A 540 12.68 -38.17 -0.39
N GLU A 541 12.66 -38.65 0.85
CA GLU A 541 11.59 -39.49 1.41
C GLU A 541 10.36 -38.64 1.76
N ILE A 542 10.58 -37.43 2.29
CA ILE A 542 9.54 -36.41 2.56
C ILE A 542 8.89 -35.94 1.23
N ASN A 543 9.71 -35.64 0.21
CA ASN A 543 9.22 -35.25 -1.12
C ASN A 543 8.48 -36.38 -1.83
N ALA A 544 8.94 -37.62 -1.67
CA ALA A 544 8.29 -38.80 -2.27
C ALA A 544 6.90 -39.08 -1.69
N LEU A 545 6.61 -38.56 -0.49
CA LEU A 545 5.31 -38.65 0.13
C LEU A 545 4.39 -37.49 -0.27
N GLY A 546 4.81 -36.51 -1.07
CA GLY A 546 3.91 -35.45 -1.55
C GLY A 546 3.59 -34.37 -0.51
N TYR A 547 4.45 -34.20 0.51
CA TYR A 547 4.49 -32.95 1.31
C TYR A 547 4.96 -31.74 0.48
N ALA A 548 5.43 -31.97 -0.74
CA ALA A 548 5.91 -30.97 -1.67
C ALA A 548 5.34 -31.27 -3.05
N ASP A 549 4.78 -30.26 -3.72
CA ASP A 549 4.41 -30.40 -5.11
C ASP A 549 5.66 -30.59 -5.98
N SER A 550 5.45 -31.41 -6.99
CA SER A 550 6.37 -32.08 -7.89
C SER A 550 7.43 -31.21 -8.59
N SER A 551 8.63 -31.80 -8.71
CA SER A 551 9.58 -31.66 -9.84
C SER A 551 10.40 -30.37 -10.07
N SER A 552 10.31 -29.30 -9.26
CA SER A 552 11.17 -28.10 -9.45
C SER A 552 11.80 -27.49 -8.19
N ASN A 553 11.63 -28.09 -7.01
CA ASN A 553 12.17 -27.54 -5.76
C ASN A 553 13.50 -28.23 -5.35
N SER A 554 14.64 -27.56 -5.51
CA SER A 554 15.98 -28.11 -5.19
C SER A 554 16.54 -27.73 -3.82
N ASP A 555 16.03 -26.75 -3.08
CA ASP A 555 16.62 -26.36 -1.79
C ASP A 555 15.70 -26.68 -0.60
N TYR A 556 15.73 -27.93 -0.17
CA TYR A 556 15.62 -28.20 1.27
C TYR A 556 17.01 -28.03 1.88
N ARG A 557 17.26 -26.91 2.56
CA ARG A 557 18.52 -26.72 3.30
C ARG A 557 18.37 -27.24 4.73
N PHE A 558 18.68 -28.52 4.92
CA PHE A 558 18.93 -29.10 6.24
C PHE A 558 20.28 -28.57 6.74
N LEU A 559 20.32 -27.35 7.26
CA LEU A 559 21.54 -26.75 7.79
C LEU A 559 21.62 -26.99 9.30
N ASN A 560 22.78 -27.47 9.77
CA ASN A 560 23.05 -27.56 11.20
C ASN A 560 23.15 -26.14 11.80
N TYR A 561 22.55 -25.94 12.97
CA TYR A 561 22.52 -24.66 13.70
C TYR A 561 23.90 -24.00 13.83
N TYR A 562 24.98 -24.77 14.07
CA TYR A 562 26.35 -24.23 14.21
C TYR A 562 27.10 -23.99 12.89
N SER A 563 26.76 -24.69 11.80
CA SER A 563 27.29 -24.40 10.47
C SER A 563 26.55 -23.23 9.81
N TYR A 564 25.27 -23.05 10.12
CA TYR A 564 24.48 -21.91 9.68
C TYR A 564 25.07 -20.60 10.18
N ILE A 565 25.58 -20.54 11.42
CA ILE A 565 26.25 -19.35 11.97
C ILE A 565 27.60 -19.07 11.28
N ASN A 566 28.41 -20.09 11.00
CA ASN A 566 29.78 -19.92 10.49
C ASN A 566 29.87 -19.67 8.98
N ASP A 567 29.01 -20.30 8.17
CA ASP A 567 28.97 -20.03 6.72
C ASP A 567 28.38 -18.64 6.44
N CYS A 568 27.38 -18.22 7.22
CA CYS A 568 26.78 -16.89 7.14
C CYS A 568 27.81 -15.80 7.47
N LEU A 569 28.60 -15.93 8.56
CA LEU A 569 29.60 -14.93 8.96
C LEU A 569 30.74 -14.73 7.94
N PHE A 570 30.86 -15.56 6.90
CA PHE A 570 31.97 -15.54 5.95
C PHE A 570 31.55 -15.74 4.48
N VAL A 571 30.34 -15.32 4.06
CA VAL A 571 30.02 -15.22 2.63
C VAL A 571 30.45 -13.84 2.11
N PRO A 572 31.48 -13.73 1.24
CA PRO A 572 31.73 -12.50 0.52
C PRO A 572 30.54 -12.23 -0.40
N SER A 573 30.18 -10.95 -0.56
CA SER A 573 28.97 -10.39 -1.17
C SER A 573 28.64 -10.80 -2.63
N SER A 574 29.25 -11.85 -3.18
CA SER A 574 29.22 -12.22 -4.60
C SER A 574 28.75 -13.65 -4.89
N THR A 575 28.40 -14.47 -3.90
CA THR A 575 28.00 -15.87 -4.14
C THR A 575 26.96 -16.35 -3.13
N VAL A 576 25.70 -15.94 -3.31
CA VAL A 576 24.53 -16.65 -2.76
C VAL A 576 23.92 -17.46 -3.92
N PRO A 577 23.68 -18.78 -3.78
CA PRO A 577 23.06 -19.54 -4.86
C PRO A 577 21.62 -19.07 -5.05
N LEU A 578 21.34 -18.62 -6.28
CA LEU A 578 20.00 -18.41 -6.81
C LEU A 578 19.24 -19.75 -6.83
N THR A 579 17.90 -19.64 -6.78
CA THR A 579 16.89 -20.66 -7.16
C THR A 579 16.30 -21.55 -6.04
N VAL A 580 15.19 -21.10 -5.44
CA VAL A 580 14.02 -21.96 -5.13
C VAL A 580 12.73 -21.19 -5.44
N ALA A 581 11.85 -21.84 -6.20
CA ALA A 581 10.66 -21.27 -6.80
C ALA A 581 9.38 -21.79 -6.12
N TYR A 582 8.36 -20.93 -6.04
CA TYR A 582 6.96 -21.33 -6.02
C TYR A 582 6.19 -20.44 -6.97
N LYS A 583 5.41 -21.08 -7.85
CA LYS A 583 4.55 -20.47 -8.89
C LYS A 583 5.20 -19.33 -9.69
N GLY A 584 6.47 -19.50 -10.09
CA GLY A 584 7.06 -18.71 -11.17
C GLY A 584 7.62 -17.34 -10.81
N GLN A 585 8.00 -17.09 -9.55
CA GLN A 585 8.74 -15.89 -9.17
C GLN A 585 10.09 -16.22 -8.51
N THR A 586 11.10 -15.39 -8.81
CA THR A 586 12.47 -15.47 -8.27
C THR A 586 12.62 -14.51 -7.08
N LEU A 587 12.90 -15.01 -5.87
CA LEU A 587 13.08 -14.15 -4.69
C LEU A 587 14.48 -13.48 -4.67
N SER A 588 14.53 -12.21 -4.25
CA SER A 588 15.73 -11.35 -4.26
C SER A 588 16.70 -11.63 -3.08
N SER A 589 17.96 -11.18 -3.24
CA SER A 589 19.03 -11.30 -2.24
C SER A 589 18.83 -10.50 -0.95
N VAL A 590 17.86 -9.59 -0.91
CA VAL A 590 17.56 -8.76 0.28
C VAL A 590 16.67 -9.54 1.27
N TRP A 591 15.79 -10.40 0.77
CA TRP A 591 14.94 -11.28 1.59
C TRP A 591 15.72 -12.32 2.35
N THR A 592 16.79 -12.82 1.73
CA THR A 592 17.76 -13.68 2.40
C THR A 592 18.52 -12.95 3.51
N ARG A 593 18.55 -11.61 3.50
CA ARG A 593 19.22 -10.76 4.50
C ARG A 593 18.31 -10.37 5.67
N ASP A 594 17.00 -10.28 5.52
CA ASP A 594 16.10 -10.13 6.68
C ASP A 594 15.77 -11.47 7.35
N LEU A 595 15.85 -12.58 6.60
CA LEU A 595 15.99 -13.91 7.18
C LEU A 595 17.24 -14.03 8.08
N TYR A 596 18.25 -13.19 7.83
CA TYR A 596 19.56 -13.21 8.49
C TYR A 596 19.57 -12.47 9.85
N ASN A 597 18.66 -11.51 10.07
CA ASN A 597 18.54 -10.78 11.33
C ASN A 597 17.76 -11.53 12.43
N ASN A 598 17.17 -12.69 12.10
CA ASN A 598 16.59 -13.63 13.09
C ASN A 598 17.63 -14.46 13.85
N LEU A 599 18.93 -14.24 13.64
CA LEU A 599 20.02 -14.80 14.45
C LEU A 599 20.77 -13.68 15.15
N HIS A 600 20.31 -13.31 16.34
CA HIS A 600 21.18 -12.76 17.39
C HIS A 600 21.04 -13.62 18.65
N ASN A 601 22.20 -13.93 19.23
CA ASN A 601 22.44 -14.98 20.23
C ASN A 601 21.43 -15.01 21.39
N ASP A 602 21.02 -16.22 21.77
CA ASP A 602 20.26 -16.59 22.97
C ASP A 602 20.97 -16.25 24.32
N ASN A 603 21.99 -15.40 24.37
CA ASN A 603 22.79 -15.17 25.59
C ASN A 603 22.64 -13.78 26.24
N ASP A 604 21.86 -12.87 25.65
CA ASP A 604 21.92 -11.45 26.02
C ASP A 604 20.63 -10.93 26.68
N GLY A 605 19.51 -11.67 26.58
CA GLY A 605 18.22 -11.29 27.17
C GLY A 605 17.65 -9.94 26.69
N LYS A 606 18.22 -9.33 25.65
CA LYS A 606 17.88 -8.00 25.12
C LYS A 606 18.17 -7.95 23.62
N SER A 607 17.27 -7.34 22.84
CA SER A 607 17.29 -7.11 21.39
C SER A 607 16.80 -8.25 20.49
N TRP A 608 15.48 -8.25 20.26
CA TRP A 608 14.89 -8.75 19.03
C TRP A 608 14.53 -7.51 18.23
N SER A 609 15.01 -7.34 16.99
CA SER A 609 14.38 -6.38 16.08
C SER A 609 13.06 -7.00 15.61
N ARG A 610 12.02 -6.86 16.45
CA ARG A 610 10.62 -7.16 16.10
C ARG A 610 10.17 -6.10 15.09
N GLY A 611 10.66 -6.20 13.86
CA GLY A 611 10.27 -5.38 12.72
C GLY A 611 9.01 -5.96 12.08
N PRO A 612 7.90 -5.21 12.01
CA PRO A 612 6.75 -5.59 11.21
C PRO A 612 7.09 -5.34 9.74
N VAL A 613 6.70 -6.26 8.87
CA VAL A 613 6.01 -5.81 7.66
C VAL A 613 4.60 -6.35 7.81
N GLU A 614 3.75 -5.49 8.39
CA GLU A 614 2.31 -5.55 8.25
C GLU A 614 1.99 -5.70 6.76
N VAL A 615 1.34 -6.80 6.39
CA VAL A 615 0.42 -6.77 5.25
C VAL A 615 -0.88 -6.23 5.82
N ASP A 616 -0.99 -4.92 5.91
CA ASP A 616 -2.25 -4.28 6.22
C ASP A 616 -2.99 -4.03 4.91
N TYR A 617 -3.93 -4.92 4.57
CA TYR A 617 -4.84 -4.76 3.43
C TYR A 617 -5.87 -3.62 3.62
N THR A 618 -5.59 -2.62 4.47
CA THR A 618 -6.49 -1.48 4.68
C THR A 618 -6.23 -0.28 3.76
N VAL A 619 -5.45 -0.44 2.69
CA VAL A 619 -5.34 0.57 1.60
C VAL A 619 -6.64 0.63 0.75
N LEU A 620 -7.79 0.25 1.29
CA LEU A 620 -9.05 0.17 0.55
C LEU A 620 -9.98 1.33 0.89
N GLY A 621 -9.63 2.48 0.33
CA GLY A 621 -10.66 3.37 -0.22
C GLY A 621 -10.99 2.91 -1.65
N GLY A 622 -11.94 1.99 -1.82
CA GLY A 622 -12.57 1.72 -3.13
C GLY A 622 -11.75 0.93 -4.16
N GLY A 623 -10.90 -0.01 -3.74
CA GLY A 623 -10.22 -0.94 -4.66
C GLY A 623 -8.98 -0.39 -5.38
N THR A 624 -8.38 0.67 -4.84
CA THR A 624 -7.23 1.37 -5.43
C THR A 624 -5.96 1.26 -4.58
N ILE A 625 -4.82 1.03 -5.22
CA ILE A 625 -3.48 0.95 -4.64
C ILE A 625 -2.63 2.11 -5.17
N THR A 626 -1.85 2.76 -4.31
CA THR A 626 -0.83 3.74 -4.75
C THR A 626 0.58 3.15 -4.61
N VAL A 627 1.38 3.21 -5.67
CA VAL A 627 2.78 2.76 -5.66
C VAL A 627 3.62 3.73 -4.82
N THR A 628 4.38 3.22 -3.84
CA THR A 628 5.24 4.05 -2.97
C THR A 628 6.73 3.91 -3.27
N ASP A 629 7.13 2.89 -4.04
CA ASP A 629 8.43 2.79 -4.71
C ASP A 629 8.26 2.82 -6.25
N PRO A 630 8.06 4.00 -6.85
CA PRO A 630 7.76 4.12 -8.27
C PRO A 630 8.95 3.78 -9.20
N GLY A 631 10.17 3.66 -8.67
CA GLY A 631 11.36 3.25 -9.43
C GLY A 631 11.75 1.78 -9.22
N GLY A 632 11.23 1.14 -8.18
CA GLY A 632 11.53 -0.24 -7.80
C GLY A 632 10.72 -1.27 -8.58
N ASP A 633 11.34 -2.42 -8.83
CA ASP A 633 10.72 -3.60 -9.47
C ASP A 633 10.88 -4.87 -8.62
N LEU A 634 11.37 -4.73 -7.38
CA LEU A 634 11.56 -5.87 -6.50
C LEU A 634 10.22 -6.30 -5.92
N TYR A 635 9.93 -7.60 -5.97
CA TYR A 635 8.93 -8.20 -5.12
C TYR A 635 9.60 -8.57 -3.80
N ASP A 636 9.72 -7.58 -2.92
CA ASP A 636 10.38 -7.69 -1.63
C ASP A 636 9.40 -7.56 -0.45
N GLY A 637 8.10 -7.67 -0.70
CA GLY A 637 7.03 -7.61 0.30
C GLY A 637 7.24 -6.56 1.39
N ILE A 638 7.96 -5.46 1.09
CA ILE A 638 8.10 -4.29 1.94
C ILE A 638 6.92 -3.40 1.57
N TRP A 639 5.75 -3.69 2.13
CA TRP A 639 4.49 -3.03 1.73
C TRP A 639 4.42 -1.52 2.04
N ASN A 640 5.39 -0.96 2.78
CA ASN A 640 5.58 0.48 2.95
C ASN A 640 6.48 1.14 1.88
N ASN A 641 7.09 0.34 0.99
CA ASN A 641 7.86 0.75 -0.18
C ASN A 641 7.38 -0.06 -1.40
N LEU A 642 6.06 0.01 -1.63
CA LEU A 642 5.34 -0.82 -2.58
C LEU A 642 5.79 -0.56 -4.01
N THR A 643 6.38 -1.57 -4.65
CA THR A 643 6.74 -1.52 -6.07
C THR A 643 5.53 -1.80 -6.96
N LEU A 644 5.64 -1.50 -8.27
CA LEU A 644 4.60 -1.88 -9.22
C LEU A 644 4.37 -3.40 -9.28
N ARG A 645 5.45 -4.19 -9.15
CA ARG A 645 5.36 -5.66 -9.16
C ARG A 645 4.52 -6.18 -7.99
N GLU A 646 4.68 -5.56 -6.82
CA GLU A 646 3.90 -5.89 -5.63
C GLU A 646 2.45 -5.43 -5.72
N ALA A 647 2.22 -4.22 -6.24
CA ALA A 647 0.88 -3.70 -6.46
C ALA A 647 0.07 -4.59 -7.42
N ILE A 648 0.70 -5.05 -8.52
CA ILE A 648 0.09 -6.00 -9.46
C ILE A 648 -0.20 -7.34 -8.78
N HIS A 649 0.71 -7.82 -7.94
CA HIS A 649 0.47 -9.05 -7.19
C HIS A 649 -0.80 -8.95 -6.33
N VAL A 650 -0.97 -7.84 -5.60
CA VAL A 650 -2.18 -7.63 -4.79
C VAL A 650 -3.44 -7.63 -5.64
N CYS A 651 -3.44 -6.95 -6.79
CA CYS A 651 -4.61 -6.93 -7.68
C CYS A 651 -4.93 -8.32 -8.26
N ASN A 652 -3.92 -9.16 -8.49
CA ASN A 652 -4.12 -10.53 -8.94
C ASN A 652 -4.72 -11.43 -7.85
N THR A 653 -4.49 -11.14 -6.56
CA THR A 653 -4.93 -11.97 -5.44
C THR A 653 -6.22 -11.50 -4.78
N GLU A 654 -6.47 -10.20 -4.78
CA GLU A 654 -7.61 -9.58 -4.08
C GLU A 654 -8.66 -9.10 -5.08
N SER A 655 -9.84 -9.73 -5.08
CA SER A 655 -10.89 -9.47 -6.08
C SER A 655 -11.45 -8.05 -6.04
N ASP A 656 -11.34 -7.38 -4.89
CA ASP A 656 -11.90 -6.05 -4.66
C ASP A 656 -10.88 -4.95 -4.98
N VAL A 657 -9.68 -5.31 -5.48
CA VAL A 657 -8.57 -4.40 -5.74
C VAL A 657 -8.13 -4.54 -7.19
N ASN A 658 -8.37 -3.50 -7.97
CA ASN A 658 -8.16 -3.56 -9.42
C ASN A 658 -7.63 -2.26 -9.99
N THR A 659 -7.21 -1.30 -9.16
CA THR A 659 -6.69 -0.02 -9.63
C THR A 659 -5.34 0.25 -8.98
N ILE A 660 -4.33 0.60 -9.78
CA ILE A 660 -2.99 0.98 -9.35
C ILE A 660 -2.71 2.39 -9.87
N VAL A 661 -2.24 3.26 -9.00
CA VAL A 661 -1.95 4.67 -9.31
C VAL A 661 -0.51 4.98 -8.95
N TYR A 662 0.20 5.60 -9.87
CA TYR A 662 1.51 6.18 -9.60
C TYR A 662 1.37 7.59 -8.99
N PRO A 663 2.20 7.94 -8.00
CA PRO A 663 2.29 9.31 -7.50
C PRO A 663 2.69 10.26 -8.63
N SER A 664 2.38 11.55 -8.49
CA SER A 664 2.81 12.57 -9.46
C SER A 664 4.33 12.72 -9.44
N GLY A 665 4.97 12.66 -10.61
CA GLY A 665 6.42 12.79 -10.75
C GLY A 665 6.96 12.14 -12.02
N SER A 666 8.26 12.25 -12.29
CA SER A 666 8.89 11.53 -13.40
C SER A 666 9.66 10.33 -12.87
N TYR A 667 9.34 9.14 -13.38
CA TYR A 667 9.90 7.88 -12.88
C TYR A 667 10.44 7.01 -14.01
N THR A 668 11.49 6.27 -13.70
CA THR A 668 12.04 5.23 -14.57
C THR A 668 12.07 3.92 -13.80
N LEU A 669 11.26 2.96 -14.24
CA LEU A 669 11.19 1.60 -13.72
C LEU A 669 12.03 0.69 -14.62
N ASN A 670 13.05 0.05 -14.07
CA ASN A 670 13.85 -0.93 -14.82
C ASN A 670 13.39 -2.33 -14.42
N LEU A 671 12.75 -3.03 -15.35
CA LEU A 671 12.23 -4.36 -15.09
C LEU A 671 13.35 -5.38 -15.01
N ILE A 672 13.30 -6.23 -13.98
CA ILE A 672 14.13 -7.42 -13.85
C ILE A 672 13.58 -8.59 -14.69
N GLU A 673 12.25 -8.70 -14.79
CA GLU A 673 11.51 -9.71 -15.57
C GLU A 673 10.12 -9.17 -15.94
N SER A 674 9.34 -9.91 -16.74
CA SER A 674 7.97 -9.51 -17.08
C SER A 674 7.08 -9.31 -15.84
N LEU A 675 6.15 -8.34 -15.93
CA LEU A 675 5.04 -8.19 -15.00
C LEU A 675 3.88 -9.08 -15.47
N TYR A 676 3.30 -9.86 -14.56
CA TYR A 676 2.21 -10.80 -14.88
C TYR A 676 0.89 -10.30 -14.33
N ILE A 677 -0.12 -10.16 -15.19
CA ILE A 677 -1.48 -9.73 -14.83
C ILE A 677 -2.45 -10.86 -15.16
N SER A 678 -3.28 -11.25 -14.20
CA SER A 678 -4.25 -12.34 -14.31
C SER A 678 -5.67 -11.96 -13.83
N SER A 679 -5.90 -10.69 -13.50
CA SER A 679 -7.19 -10.16 -13.06
C SER A 679 -7.51 -8.84 -13.77
N ASP A 680 -8.73 -8.33 -13.56
CA ASP A 680 -9.10 -6.98 -13.98
C ASP A 680 -8.14 -5.96 -13.35
N LEU A 681 -7.61 -5.04 -14.15
CA LEU A 681 -6.62 -4.08 -13.68
C LEU A 681 -6.68 -2.76 -14.42
N LYS A 682 -6.67 -1.66 -13.68
CA LYS A 682 -6.45 -0.30 -14.16
C LYS A 682 -5.10 0.17 -13.63
N LEU A 683 -4.11 0.31 -14.51
CA LEU A 683 -2.80 0.84 -14.17
C LEU A 683 -2.66 2.27 -14.72
N MET A 684 -2.70 3.23 -13.80
CA MET A 684 -2.50 4.64 -14.07
C MET A 684 -1.05 5.02 -13.77
N GLY A 685 -0.26 5.25 -14.82
CA GLY A 685 1.07 5.84 -14.74
C GLY A 685 1.01 7.30 -14.27
N SER A 686 2.19 7.86 -13.97
CA SER A 686 2.31 9.21 -13.45
C SER A 686 2.07 10.28 -14.53
N ASP A 687 1.39 11.38 -14.18
CA ASP A 687 1.23 12.57 -15.03
C ASP A 687 2.56 13.26 -15.38
N GLY A 688 3.61 13.07 -14.56
CA GLY A 688 4.97 13.55 -14.85
C GLY A 688 5.81 12.58 -15.72
N GLY A 689 5.21 11.44 -16.13
CA GLY A 689 5.81 10.42 -16.98
C GLY A 689 6.35 9.22 -16.20
N LEU A 690 5.79 8.04 -16.46
CA LEU A 690 6.35 6.74 -16.06
C LEU A 690 7.02 6.07 -17.26
N THR A 691 8.34 5.86 -17.20
CA THR A 691 9.07 5.09 -18.21
C THR A 691 9.39 3.70 -17.69
N VAL A 692 8.90 2.67 -18.37
CA VAL A 692 9.16 1.26 -18.07
C VAL A 692 10.19 0.72 -19.05
N ILE A 693 11.36 0.40 -18.53
CA ILE A 693 12.50 -0.14 -19.29
C ILE A 693 12.55 -1.65 -19.10
N GLY A 694 12.54 -2.39 -20.21
CA GLY A 694 12.56 -3.86 -20.18
C GLY A 694 13.96 -4.41 -19.91
N ASN A 695 14.06 -5.68 -19.52
CA ASN A 695 15.36 -6.34 -19.33
C ASN A 695 16.10 -6.67 -20.65
N GLY A 696 15.48 -6.35 -21.80
CA GLY A 696 16.00 -6.59 -23.14
C GLY A 696 15.86 -8.05 -23.63
N MET A 697 15.21 -8.93 -22.88
CA MET A 697 15.00 -10.34 -23.26
C MET A 697 13.52 -10.69 -23.32
N ASP A 698 12.75 -10.22 -22.34
CA ASP A 698 11.35 -10.56 -22.12
C ASP A 698 10.43 -9.37 -22.43
N PRO A 699 9.13 -9.61 -22.74
CA PRO A 699 8.12 -8.56 -22.75
C PRO A 699 8.06 -7.84 -21.39
N HIS A 700 7.68 -6.57 -21.38
CA HIS A 700 7.42 -5.84 -20.13
C HIS A 700 6.25 -6.44 -19.36
N ILE A 701 5.13 -6.75 -20.04
CA ILE A 701 3.88 -7.20 -19.42
C ILE A 701 3.34 -8.44 -20.15
N ILE A 702 2.89 -9.43 -19.38
CA ILE A 702 2.15 -10.60 -19.85
C ILE A 702 0.77 -10.61 -19.17
N ILE A 703 -0.28 -10.61 -19.97
CA ILE A 703 -1.68 -10.60 -19.52
C ILE A 703 -2.34 -11.90 -19.92
N ASP A 704 -2.58 -12.77 -18.94
CA ASP A 704 -3.10 -14.13 -19.15
C ASP A 704 -3.58 -14.71 -17.81
N ASP A 705 -4.88 -14.97 -17.67
CA ASP A 705 -5.46 -15.64 -16.50
C ASP A 705 -5.39 -17.18 -16.59
N LYS A 706 -4.92 -17.71 -17.73
CA LYS A 706 -4.81 -19.12 -18.11
C LYS A 706 -6.14 -19.82 -18.33
N ASP A 707 -7.26 -19.10 -18.35
CA ASP A 707 -8.50 -19.57 -18.91
C ASP A 707 -8.49 -19.41 -20.44
N SER A 708 -9.37 -20.16 -21.09
CA SER A 708 -9.70 -20.04 -22.50
C SER A 708 -10.59 -18.83 -22.83
N GLY A 709 -11.08 -18.13 -21.80
CA GLY A 709 -11.85 -16.90 -21.91
C GLY A 709 -11.00 -15.69 -22.31
N SER A 710 -11.67 -14.57 -22.60
CA SER A 710 -11.03 -13.25 -22.66
C SER A 710 -11.89 -12.24 -21.90
N ASP A 711 -12.24 -12.59 -20.67
CA ASP A 711 -13.19 -11.85 -19.84
C ASP A 711 -12.52 -10.79 -18.97
N LYS A 712 -11.19 -10.82 -18.78
CA LYS A 712 -10.48 -9.81 -18.00
C LYS A 712 -10.30 -8.52 -18.79
N VAL A 713 -10.42 -7.40 -18.09
CA VAL A 713 -10.27 -6.05 -18.65
C VAL A 713 -9.07 -5.38 -18.01
N ILE A 714 -8.07 -5.10 -18.85
CA ILE A 714 -6.86 -4.39 -18.44
C ILE A 714 -6.86 -3.01 -19.10
N PHE A 715 -6.75 -1.95 -18.29
CA PHE A 715 -6.65 -0.57 -18.70
C PHE A 715 -5.28 0.00 -18.32
N LEU A 716 -4.53 0.50 -19.29
CA LEU A 716 -3.21 1.09 -19.10
C LEU A 716 -3.24 2.56 -19.54
N ARG A 717 -2.78 3.47 -18.66
CA ARG A 717 -2.77 4.90 -18.93
C ARG A 717 -1.46 5.59 -18.56
N ASN A 718 -0.99 6.52 -19.40
CA ASN A 718 0.16 7.40 -19.11
C ASN A 718 1.50 6.65 -18.87
N ILE A 719 1.82 5.65 -19.70
CA ILE A 719 3.03 4.82 -19.55
C ILE A 719 3.87 4.84 -20.83
N ASN A 720 5.19 4.99 -20.67
CA ASN A 720 6.18 4.92 -21.74
C ASN A 720 6.95 3.59 -21.66
N PHE A 721 6.67 2.66 -22.55
CA PHE A 721 7.37 1.37 -22.65
C PHE A 721 8.54 1.45 -23.61
N ASN A 722 9.73 1.09 -23.12
CA ASN A 722 10.96 1.06 -23.91
C ASN A 722 11.78 -0.19 -23.59
N SER A 723 12.05 -1.07 -24.57
CA SER A 723 12.81 -2.30 -24.29
C SER A 723 14.32 -2.18 -24.50
N GLY A 724 14.83 -1.02 -24.91
CA GLY A 724 16.26 -0.81 -25.19
C GLY A 724 16.82 -1.63 -26.36
N GLY A 725 15.95 -2.30 -27.14
CA GLY A 725 16.29 -3.08 -28.34
C GLY A 725 17.00 -4.41 -28.05
N ASN A 726 16.26 -5.53 -28.07
CA ASN A 726 16.82 -6.86 -28.35
C ASN A 726 15.74 -7.90 -28.70
N ALA A 727 16.12 -8.88 -29.53
CA ALA A 727 15.25 -9.74 -30.37
C ALA A 727 14.87 -11.12 -29.77
N GLY A 728 14.83 -11.25 -28.44
CA GLY A 728 14.70 -12.56 -27.77
C GLY A 728 13.29 -13.16 -27.77
N SER A 729 12.25 -12.33 -27.65
CA SER A 729 10.87 -12.81 -27.48
C SER A 729 10.22 -13.23 -28.81
N PRO A 730 9.57 -14.43 -28.88
CA PRO A 730 8.75 -14.82 -30.03
C PRO A 730 7.57 -13.88 -30.30
N GLU A 731 7.03 -13.24 -29.26
CA GLU A 731 5.76 -12.50 -29.31
C GLU A 731 5.87 -11.27 -28.41
N GLY A 732 5.38 -10.11 -28.86
CA GLY A 732 5.19 -8.91 -28.04
C GLY A 732 6.49 -8.35 -27.45
N GLY A 733 7.06 -7.30 -28.03
CA GLY A 733 8.30 -6.73 -27.46
C GLY A 733 8.07 -5.92 -26.18
N SER A 734 6.82 -5.53 -25.92
CA SER A 734 6.40 -4.86 -24.69
C SER A 734 5.25 -5.57 -24.01
N ILE A 735 4.15 -5.84 -24.72
CA ILE A 735 2.95 -6.47 -24.13
C ILE A 735 2.60 -7.72 -24.92
N ILE A 736 2.34 -8.81 -24.18
CA ILE A 736 1.60 -9.98 -24.66
C ILE A 736 0.26 -9.99 -23.93
N SER A 737 -0.85 -10.07 -24.66
CA SER A 737 -2.19 -10.17 -24.05
C SER A 737 -3.05 -11.24 -24.69
N ARG A 738 -3.76 -12.00 -23.85
CA ARG A 738 -4.86 -12.90 -24.24
C ARG A 738 -6.24 -12.42 -23.82
N GLU A 739 -6.27 -11.25 -23.17
CA GLU A 739 -7.45 -10.66 -22.53
C GLU A 739 -7.89 -9.38 -23.27
N LYS A 740 -8.90 -8.68 -22.74
CA LYS A 740 -9.25 -7.35 -23.25
C LYS A 740 -8.22 -6.33 -22.74
N LEU A 741 -7.66 -5.58 -23.67
CA LEU A 741 -6.62 -4.60 -23.39
C LEU A 741 -7.03 -3.23 -23.92
N MET A 742 -7.03 -2.25 -23.02
CA MET A 742 -7.34 -0.86 -23.28
C MET A 742 -6.09 -0.03 -22.99
N VAL A 743 -5.54 0.62 -24.00
CA VAL A 743 -4.30 1.40 -23.91
C VAL A 743 -4.60 2.85 -24.23
N TYR A 744 -4.27 3.73 -23.29
CA TYR A 744 -4.62 5.12 -23.37
C TYR A 744 -3.44 6.05 -23.04
N ASN A 745 -3.15 6.99 -23.92
CA ASN A 745 -2.11 8.00 -23.69
C ASN A 745 -0.70 7.43 -23.41
N CYS A 746 -0.36 6.27 -23.98
CA CYS A 746 0.93 5.61 -23.78
C CYS A 746 1.92 5.90 -24.90
N ILE A 747 3.17 5.48 -24.72
CA ILE A 747 4.22 5.48 -25.75
C ILE A 747 4.90 4.12 -25.76
N PHE A 748 5.00 3.48 -26.92
CA PHE A 748 5.79 2.28 -27.15
C PHE A 748 6.95 2.65 -28.06
N SER A 749 8.16 2.66 -27.50
CA SER A 749 9.35 3.10 -28.22
C SER A 749 10.44 2.04 -28.25
N SER A 750 11.05 1.80 -29.41
CA SER A 750 12.19 0.90 -29.57
C SER A 750 11.95 -0.54 -29.07
N ASN A 751 10.70 -1.02 -29.08
CA ASN A 751 10.39 -2.38 -28.64
C ASN A 751 10.64 -3.39 -29.77
N GLN A 752 11.05 -4.62 -29.43
CA GLN A 752 11.43 -5.62 -30.42
C GLN A 752 10.95 -7.02 -30.03
N ALA A 753 10.33 -7.74 -30.97
CA ALA A 753 9.96 -9.15 -30.86
C ALA A 753 9.99 -9.82 -32.24
N MET A 754 9.72 -11.12 -32.33
CA MET A 754 9.53 -11.75 -33.65
C MET A 754 8.21 -11.28 -34.29
N LYS A 755 7.11 -11.27 -33.51
CA LYS A 755 5.79 -10.75 -33.91
C LYS A 755 5.31 -9.68 -32.95
N GLY A 756 4.73 -8.60 -33.47
CA GLY A 756 4.19 -7.52 -32.64
C GLY A 756 5.29 -6.82 -31.86
N GLY A 757 6.12 -6.03 -32.55
CA GLY A 757 7.32 -5.43 -31.95
C GLY A 757 7.05 -4.66 -30.65
N ALA A 758 5.87 -4.06 -30.49
CA ALA A 758 5.38 -3.54 -29.22
C ALA A 758 4.33 -4.46 -28.58
N ILE A 759 3.21 -4.72 -29.28
CA ILE A 759 2.07 -5.45 -28.74
C ILE A 759 1.80 -6.68 -29.59
N TYR A 760 1.71 -7.83 -28.93
CA TYR A 760 1.11 -9.03 -29.50
C TYR A 760 -0.18 -9.34 -28.74
N GLN A 761 -1.29 -9.48 -29.45
CA GLN A 761 -2.58 -9.77 -28.84
C GLN A 761 -3.33 -10.89 -29.55
N GLU A 762 -3.70 -11.91 -28.77
CA GLU A 762 -4.35 -13.14 -29.22
C GLU A 762 -5.69 -13.30 -28.50
N GLY A 763 -6.80 -13.23 -29.22
CA GLY A 763 -8.12 -13.10 -28.56
C GLY A 763 -8.33 -11.69 -28.03
N GLY A 764 -9.40 -11.49 -27.23
CA GLY A 764 -9.73 -10.22 -26.57
C GLY A 764 -9.95 -9.01 -27.49
N GLU A 765 -10.66 -8.00 -27.03
CA GLU A 765 -10.75 -6.72 -27.75
C GLU A 765 -9.50 -5.88 -27.44
N LEU A 766 -8.89 -5.30 -28.47
CA LEU A 766 -7.80 -4.33 -28.32
C LEU A 766 -8.35 -2.93 -28.61
N PHE A 767 -8.35 -2.07 -27.61
CA PHE A 767 -8.68 -0.66 -27.74
C PHE A 767 -7.44 0.19 -27.50
N ILE A 768 -7.10 1.07 -28.44
CA ILE A 768 -5.95 1.95 -28.31
C ILE A 768 -6.34 3.37 -28.71
N ALA A 769 -6.07 4.32 -27.81
CA ALA A 769 -6.26 5.73 -28.09
C ALA A 769 -5.09 6.60 -27.62
N ASN A 770 -4.83 7.69 -28.33
CA ASN A 770 -3.85 8.72 -27.96
C ASN A 770 -2.45 8.16 -27.69
N THR A 771 -2.05 7.14 -28.43
CA THR A 771 -0.82 6.38 -28.18
C THR A 771 0.17 6.53 -29.33
N ILE A 772 1.47 6.54 -29.00
CA ILE A 772 2.56 6.68 -29.97
C ILE A 772 3.33 5.36 -30.05
N PHE A 773 3.56 4.85 -31.25
CA PHE A 773 4.41 3.70 -31.56
C PHE A 773 5.61 4.18 -32.38
N ASP A 774 6.78 4.26 -31.73
CA ASP A 774 8.02 4.76 -32.31
C ASP A 774 9.08 3.67 -32.42
N GLN A 775 9.59 3.43 -33.63
CA GLN A 775 10.76 2.56 -33.86
C GLN A 775 10.62 1.13 -33.29
N ASN A 776 9.40 0.58 -33.21
CA ASN A 776 9.21 -0.81 -32.81
C ASN A 776 9.54 -1.76 -33.96
N ASN A 777 10.02 -2.97 -33.67
CA ASN A 777 10.59 -3.88 -34.65
C ASN A 777 10.10 -5.33 -34.50
N GLY A 778 9.31 -5.80 -35.47
CA GLY A 778 8.99 -7.20 -35.74
C GLY A 778 10.16 -7.85 -36.48
N SER A 779 11.16 -8.29 -35.72
CA SER A 779 12.50 -8.61 -36.21
C SER A 779 12.60 -9.80 -37.16
N SER A 780 11.69 -10.78 -37.05
CA SER A 780 11.70 -12.00 -37.87
C SER A 780 10.31 -12.43 -38.36
N GLY A 781 9.26 -11.69 -38.01
CA GLY A 781 7.86 -11.95 -38.38
C GLY A 781 7.11 -10.67 -38.73
N GLU A 782 5.80 -10.67 -38.50
CA GLU A 782 4.86 -9.63 -38.91
C GLU A 782 4.49 -8.67 -37.76
N GLY A 783 3.93 -7.51 -38.11
CA GLY A 783 3.43 -6.54 -37.12
C GLY A 783 4.58 -5.80 -36.43
N GLY A 784 5.18 -4.83 -37.11
CA GLY A 784 6.36 -4.13 -36.57
C GLY A 784 6.08 -3.38 -35.27
N ALA A 785 4.85 -2.89 -35.06
CA ALA A 785 4.38 -2.43 -33.76
C ALA A 785 3.33 -3.39 -33.16
N ILE A 786 2.26 -3.68 -33.89
CA ILE A 786 1.12 -4.46 -33.39
C ILE A 786 0.91 -5.72 -34.25
N TYR A 787 0.76 -6.86 -33.59
CA TYR A 787 0.22 -8.08 -34.18
C TYR A 787 -1.07 -8.45 -33.44
N LYS A 788 -2.20 -8.51 -34.14
CA LYS A 788 -3.50 -8.86 -33.57
C LYS A 788 -4.09 -10.08 -34.27
N VAL A 789 -4.55 -11.05 -33.47
CA VAL A 789 -5.22 -12.26 -33.95
C VAL A 789 -6.50 -12.57 -33.15
N ASN A 790 -7.50 -13.16 -33.80
CA ASN A 790 -8.73 -13.71 -33.21
C ASN A 790 -9.63 -12.75 -32.40
N SER A 791 -9.84 -11.49 -32.82
CA SER A 791 -10.90 -10.55 -32.31
C SER A 791 -10.65 -9.13 -32.88
N SER A 792 -11.33 -8.07 -32.44
CA SER A 792 -11.24 -6.73 -33.05
C SER A 792 -10.15 -5.82 -32.48
N LEU A 793 -9.70 -4.87 -33.32
CA LEU A 793 -8.92 -3.68 -32.95
C LEU A 793 -9.74 -2.41 -33.18
N VAL A 794 -9.83 -1.55 -32.16
CA VAL A 794 -10.32 -0.18 -32.30
C VAL A 794 -9.18 0.77 -31.96
N GLY A 795 -8.77 1.57 -32.94
CA GLY A 795 -7.60 2.44 -32.85
C GLY A 795 -7.94 3.87 -33.20
N ILE A 796 -7.62 4.82 -32.31
CA ILE A 796 -8.00 6.22 -32.50
C ILE A 796 -6.82 7.12 -32.17
N ASN A 797 -6.53 8.10 -33.03
CA ASN A 797 -5.51 9.12 -32.75
C ASN A 797 -4.15 8.52 -32.35
N MET A 798 -3.72 7.52 -33.12
CA MET A 798 -2.44 6.86 -32.92
C MET A 798 -1.40 7.38 -33.91
N VAL A 799 -0.15 7.44 -33.46
CA VAL A 799 0.99 7.73 -34.34
C VAL A 799 1.86 6.49 -34.45
N PHE A 800 2.13 6.04 -35.67
CA PHE A 800 3.10 4.99 -35.96
C PHE A 800 4.24 5.58 -36.76
N THR A 801 5.42 5.70 -36.16
CA THR A 801 6.60 6.24 -36.83
C THR A 801 7.79 5.29 -36.75
N GLY A 802 8.49 5.09 -37.86
CA GLY A 802 9.74 4.34 -37.90
C GLY A 802 9.65 2.85 -37.51
N ASN A 803 8.44 2.28 -37.42
CA ASN A 803 8.26 0.88 -37.06
C ASN A 803 8.66 -0.04 -38.22
N GLN A 804 9.18 -1.23 -37.90
CA GLN A 804 9.82 -2.10 -38.88
C GLN A 804 9.32 -3.53 -38.79
N ALA A 805 9.04 -4.16 -39.92
CA ALA A 805 8.86 -5.61 -40.05
C ALA A 805 10.00 -6.16 -40.90
N ASN A 806 11.05 -6.66 -40.23
CA ASN A 806 12.36 -6.95 -40.84
C ASN A 806 12.58 -8.43 -41.20
N GLY A 807 11.60 -9.31 -40.93
CA GLY A 807 11.67 -10.73 -41.30
C GLY A 807 11.86 -10.96 -42.81
N GLY A 808 12.25 -12.15 -43.25
CA GLY A 808 12.47 -12.43 -44.68
C GLY A 808 11.24 -12.16 -45.58
N SER A 809 10.05 -12.10 -44.98
CA SER A 809 8.76 -11.74 -45.59
C SER A 809 7.88 -10.93 -44.61
N GLY A 810 8.48 -10.03 -43.82
CA GLY A 810 7.77 -9.30 -42.77
C GLY A 810 6.69 -8.38 -43.32
N ASN A 811 5.43 -8.67 -43.02
CA ASN A 811 4.26 -7.86 -43.42
C ASN A 811 3.78 -6.96 -42.28
N GLY A 812 3.15 -5.84 -42.63
CA GLY A 812 2.54 -4.94 -41.65
C GLY A 812 3.59 -4.27 -40.76
N SER A 813 4.39 -3.35 -41.31
CA SER A 813 5.44 -2.67 -40.54
C SER A 813 4.93 -1.86 -39.34
N ALA A 814 3.68 -1.40 -39.37
CA ALA A 814 2.99 -0.87 -38.21
C ALA A 814 2.06 -1.92 -37.60
N ILE A 815 1.08 -2.40 -38.37
CA ILE A 815 -0.01 -3.25 -37.87
C ILE A 815 -0.16 -4.48 -38.77
N TYR A 816 -0.22 -5.65 -38.15
CA TYR A 816 -0.61 -6.90 -38.79
C TYR A 816 -1.86 -7.47 -38.10
N MET A 817 -2.87 -7.79 -38.90
CA MET A 817 -4.16 -8.35 -38.47
C MET A 817 -4.37 -9.74 -39.07
N GLU A 818 -4.83 -10.69 -38.27
CA GLU A 818 -5.19 -12.05 -38.72
C GLU A 818 -6.51 -12.48 -38.09
N GLU A 819 -7.49 -12.86 -38.92
CA GLU A 819 -8.83 -13.25 -38.47
C GLU A 819 -9.43 -12.23 -37.47
N SER A 820 -9.24 -10.94 -37.76
CA SER A 820 -9.46 -9.83 -36.82
C SER A 820 -9.88 -8.56 -37.54
N ASP A 821 -11.04 -8.01 -37.22
CA ASP A 821 -11.50 -6.76 -37.84
C ASP A 821 -10.89 -5.52 -37.16
N ALA A 822 -10.66 -4.46 -37.92
CA ALA A 822 -10.04 -3.24 -37.40
C ALA A 822 -10.83 -1.98 -37.79
N ALA A 823 -11.05 -1.09 -36.84
CA ALA A 823 -11.53 0.27 -37.06
C ALA A 823 -10.48 1.27 -36.55
N ILE A 824 -9.75 1.89 -37.48
CA ILE A 824 -8.61 2.76 -37.21
C ILE A 824 -8.94 4.15 -37.75
N THR A 825 -9.03 5.15 -36.88
CA THR A 825 -9.55 6.48 -37.22
C THR A 825 -8.63 7.60 -36.72
N PHE A 826 -8.42 8.64 -37.54
CA PHE A 826 -7.59 9.80 -37.19
C PHE A 826 -6.15 9.41 -36.81
N CYS A 827 -5.55 8.44 -37.51
CA CYS A 827 -4.20 7.97 -37.20
C CYS A 827 -3.17 8.47 -38.22
N SER A 828 -1.91 8.57 -37.81
CA SER A 828 -0.80 8.96 -38.68
C SER A 828 0.26 7.86 -38.74
N PHE A 829 0.62 7.44 -39.95
CA PHE A 829 1.62 6.41 -40.25
C PHE A 829 2.75 7.03 -41.06
N SER A 830 3.94 7.14 -40.47
CA SER A 830 5.10 7.70 -41.12
C SER A 830 6.33 6.80 -41.05
N THR A 831 7.15 6.80 -42.11
CA THR A 831 8.51 6.18 -42.09
C THR A 831 8.57 4.71 -41.64
N ASN A 832 7.46 3.99 -41.67
CA ASN A 832 7.42 2.58 -41.30
C ASN A 832 7.95 1.74 -42.47
N ALA A 833 8.66 0.65 -42.19
CA ALA A 833 9.35 -0.15 -43.21
C ALA A 833 9.06 -1.65 -43.10
N ALA A 834 8.48 -2.23 -44.16
CA ALA A 834 8.23 -3.66 -44.29
C ALA A 834 9.15 -4.28 -45.36
N THR A 835 9.76 -5.42 -45.07
CA THR A 835 10.48 -6.21 -46.07
C THR A 835 9.54 -7.00 -46.99
N GLY A 836 8.31 -7.25 -46.55
CA GLY A 836 7.21 -7.84 -47.31
C GLY A 836 6.24 -6.78 -47.84
N SER A 837 4.96 -6.89 -47.45
CA SER A 837 3.85 -6.06 -47.91
C SER A 837 3.24 -5.23 -46.77
N GLY A 838 2.81 -4.01 -47.11
CA GLY A 838 1.93 -3.18 -46.28
C GLY A 838 2.59 -2.56 -45.05
N THR A 839 2.25 -1.30 -44.78
CA THR A 839 2.38 -0.70 -43.44
C THR A 839 1.31 -1.24 -42.51
N VAL A 840 0.10 -1.39 -43.04
CA VAL A 840 -1.00 -2.13 -42.43
C VAL A 840 -1.33 -3.33 -43.31
N TYR A 841 -1.38 -4.53 -42.73
CA TYR A 841 -1.62 -5.77 -43.45
C TYR A 841 -2.71 -6.61 -42.79
N GLY A 842 -3.66 -7.15 -43.58
CA GLY A 842 -4.76 -7.98 -43.08
C GLY A 842 -4.85 -9.37 -43.71
N VAL A 843 -5.08 -10.40 -42.90
CA VAL A 843 -5.42 -11.77 -43.36
C VAL A 843 -6.80 -12.14 -42.86
N ASN A 844 -7.72 -12.45 -43.76
CA ASN A 844 -9.12 -12.79 -43.47
C ASN A 844 -9.76 -11.78 -42.48
N SER A 845 -9.52 -10.49 -42.72
CA SER A 845 -9.80 -9.40 -41.79
C SER A 845 -10.40 -8.20 -42.54
N ASP A 846 -11.43 -7.57 -42.01
CA ASP A 846 -11.99 -6.32 -42.55
C ASP A 846 -11.35 -5.10 -41.86
N ILE A 847 -10.64 -4.26 -42.62
CA ILE A 847 -9.86 -3.13 -42.10
C ILE A 847 -10.43 -1.80 -42.58
N HIS A 848 -10.98 -1.02 -41.65
CA HIS A 848 -11.45 0.34 -41.88
C HIS A 848 -10.41 1.36 -41.40
N LEU A 849 -9.82 2.09 -42.33
CA LEU A 849 -8.81 3.13 -42.12
C LEU A 849 -9.38 4.48 -42.54
N LEU A 850 -9.91 5.20 -41.55
CA LEU A 850 -10.77 6.35 -41.75
C LEU A 850 -10.05 7.63 -41.34
N SER A 851 -10.12 8.67 -42.18
CA SER A 851 -9.57 10.00 -41.86
C SER A 851 -8.13 9.98 -41.34
N SER A 852 -7.28 9.13 -41.94
CA SER A 852 -5.91 8.85 -41.48
C SER A 852 -4.86 9.23 -42.54
N ILE A 853 -3.59 9.34 -42.14
CA ILE A 853 -2.50 9.83 -42.99
C ILE A 853 -1.38 8.80 -43.11
N PHE A 854 -0.85 8.59 -44.32
CA PHE A 854 0.28 7.71 -44.63
C PHE A 854 1.37 8.44 -45.42
N VAL A 855 2.59 8.51 -44.88
CA VAL A 855 3.71 9.30 -45.44
C VAL A 855 5.03 8.55 -45.32
N ASN A 856 5.84 8.53 -46.37
CA ASN A 856 7.21 7.98 -46.37
C ASN A 856 7.32 6.55 -45.84
N ASN A 857 6.25 5.77 -45.86
CA ASN A 857 6.32 4.36 -45.52
C ASN A 857 6.90 3.58 -46.70
N THR A 858 7.54 2.45 -46.42
CA THR A 858 8.23 1.64 -47.42
C THR A 858 7.85 0.17 -47.25
N ALA A 859 7.49 -0.49 -48.35
CA ALA A 859 7.25 -1.92 -48.40
C ALA A 859 7.83 -2.49 -49.70
N ALA A 860 8.37 -3.72 -49.69
CA ALA A 860 8.84 -4.38 -50.91
C ALA A 860 7.71 -4.66 -51.90
N GLY A 861 6.48 -4.88 -51.40
CA GLY A 861 5.25 -4.94 -52.19
C GLY A 861 4.83 -3.60 -52.81
N LEU A 862 5.51 -2.50 -52.49
CA LEU A 862 5.24 -1.12 -52.93
C LEU A 862 3.85 -0.57 -52.58
N THR A 863 3.17 -1.17 -51.59
CA THR A 863 1.88 -0.68 -51.09
C THR A 863 1.96 -0.36 -49.60
N ASP A 864 1.39 0.79 -49.20
CA ASP A 864 1.23 1.18 -47.80
C ASP A 864 0.19 0.31 -47.07
N PHE A 865 -0.67 -0.36 -47.82
CA PHE A 865 -1.71 -1.26 -47.33
C PHE A 865 -1.81 -2.49 -48.25
N ASP A 866 -2.01 -3.68 -47.67
CA ASP A 866 -2.25 -4.93 -48.42
C ASP A 866 -3.12 -5.90 -47.58
N TYR A 867 -3.80 -6.84 -48.23
CA TYR A 867 -4.69 -7.78 -47.56
C TYR A 867 -4.87 -9.08 -48.35
N SER A 868 -5.22 -10.15 -47.63
CA SER A 868 -5.60 -11.44 -48.21
C SER A 868 -6.85 -12.00 -47.54
N GLY A 869 -7.93 -12.21 -48.30
CA GLY A 869 -9.13 -12.89 -47.80
C GLY A 869 -10.12 -12.05 -46.97
N GLY A 870 -10.00 -10.72 -46.93
CA GLY A 870 -10.95 -9.79 -46.28
C GLY A 870 -11.32 -8.58 -47.15
N ALA A 871 -11.75 -7.48 -46.54
CA ALA A 871 -12.04 -6.21 -47.20
C ALA A 871 -11.31 -5.02 -46.55
N TYR A 872 -11.30 -3.88 -47.22
CA TYR A 872 -10.76 -2.65 -46.66
C TYR A 872 -11.57 -1.42 -47.05
N ASP A 873 -11.45 -0.39 -46.23
CA ASP A 873 -12.01 0.93 -46.42
C ASP A 873 -10.96 1.99 -46.10
N LEU A 874 -10.70 2.92 -47.02
CA LEU A 874 -9.71 3.99 -46.89
C LEU A 874 -10.36 5.39 -46.97
N THR A 875 -11.65 5.48 -46.61
CA THR A 875 -12.43 6.72 -46.78
C THR A 875 -11.81 7.91 -46.06
N ALA A 876 -11.65 9.02 -46.81
CA ALA A 876 -11.12 10.29 -46.33
C ALA A 876 -9.69 10.22 -45.76
N SER A 877 -8.92 9.22 -46.17
CA SER A 877 -7.51 9.05 -45.80
C SER A 877 -6.57 9.58 -46.90
N ILE A 878 -5.36 9.96 -46.49
CA ILE A 878 -4.32 10.59 -47.34
C ILE A 878 -3.11 9.67 -47.42
N ILE A 879 -2.62 9.41 -48.63
CA ILE A 879 -1.54 8.46 -48.88
C ILE A 879 -0.53 9.05 -49.87
N GLU A 880 0.77 9.05 -49.51
CA GLU A 880 1.86 9.57 -50.35
C GLU A 880 2.23 8.60 -51.50
N SER A 881 2.15 7.29 -51.29
CA SER A 881 2.55 6.29 -52.30
C SER A 881 1.57 6.24 -53.48
N PRO A 882 2.07 6.13 -54.72
CA PRO A 882 1.21 6.06 -55.90
C PRO A 882 0.62 4.65 -56.01
N ILE A 883 -0.56 4.41 -55.44
CA ILE A 883 -1.25 3.13 -55.66
C ILE A 883 -2.29 3.25 -56.78
N TYR A 884 -2.20 2.25 -57.66
CA TYR A 884 -3.11 1.82 -58.71
C TYR A 884 -4.42 1.23 -58.14
N LEU A 885 -5.00 1.87 -57.13
CA LEU A 885 -6.30 1.52 -56.55
C LEU A 885 -7.02 2.85 -56.41
N ASP A 886 -8.15 2.96 -57.09
CA ASP A 886 -9.02 4.13 -57.09
C ASP A 886 -10.27 3.81 -56.25
N PRO A 887 -10.17 3.68 -54.90
CA PRO A 887 -11.36 3.79 -54.06
C PRO A 887 -11.92 5.21 -54.21
N PRO A 888 -13.25 5.37 -54.25
CA PRO A 888 -13.91 6.62 -54.65
C PRO A 888 -13.59 7.85 -53.78
N ASP A 889 -12.94 7.69 -52.62
CA ASP A 889 -12.79 8.74 -51.61
C ASP A 889 -11.37 8.85 -51.01
N THR A 890 -10.33 8.45 -51.77
CA THR A 890 -8.91 8.66 -51.36
C THR A 890 -8.35 9.96 -51.94
N ILE A 891 -7.63 10.74 -51.12
CA ILE A 891 -6.96 11.96 -51.58
C ILE A 891 -5.50 11.64 -51.87
N GLN A 892 -5.16 11.61 -53.16
CA GLN A 892 -3.80 11.37 -53.66
C GLN A 892 -3.01 12.68 -53.75
N GLY A 893 -1.88 12.76 -53.07
CA GLY A 893 -0.98 13.92 -53.12
C GLY A 893 0.01 13.88 -51.95
N PRO A 894 1.20 14.52 -52.05
CA PRO A 894 2.14 14.54 -50.95
C PRO A 894 1.49 15.30 -49.79
N PRO A 895 1.10 14.64 -48.68
CA PRO A 895 0.86 15.37 -47.45
C PRO A 895 2.16 16.12 -47.18
N GLY A 896 2.09 17.43 -46.93
CA GLY A 896 3.28 18.22 -46.60
C GLY A 896 4.19 17.46 -45.63
N VAL A 897 5.49 17.53 -45.91
CA VAL A 897 6.52 16.63 -45.37
C VAL A 897 6.43 16.55 -43.84
N PHE A 898 6.06 15.43 -43.21
CA PHE A 898 6.28 15.29 -41.75
C PHE A 898 7.77 15.49 -41.46
N ASN A 899 8.16 16.09 -40.32
CA ASN A 899 9.58 16.14 -39.96
C ASN A 899 10.07 14.72 -39.60
N THR A 900 10.38 13.94 -40.64
CA THR A 900 10.80 12.54 -40.54
C THR A 900 12.17 12.36 -39.90
N ALA A 901 12.90 13.45 -39.63
CA ALA A 901 14.23 13.41 -39.03
C ALA A 901 14.18 13.48 -37.49
N SER A 902 13.17 14.13 -36.91
CA SER A 902 12.98 14.21 -35.45
C SER A 902 11.49 14.39 -35.11
N PRO A 903 10.69 13.31 -35.16
CA PRO A 903 9.25 13.37 -34.87
C PRO A 903 8.93 13.91 -33.47
N SER A 904 9.74 13.56 -32.46
CA SER A 904 9.65 14.06 -31.07
C SER A 904 10.32 15.42 -30.83
N GLY A 905 10.46 16.22 -31.88
CA GLY A 905 11.06 17.55 -31.77
C GLY A 905 12.57 17.54 -31.48
N THR A 906 13.09 18.70 -31.08
CA THR A 906 14.51 18.95 -30.78
C THR A 906 14.87 18.51 -29.36
N ASP A 907 13.94 18.56 -28.43
CA ASP A 907 14.15 18.09 -27.06
C ASP A 907 14.13 16.56 -26.95
N GLY A 908 13.59 15.88 -27.97
CA GLY A 908 13.49 14.42 -28.02
C GLY A 908 12.43 13.85 -27.08
N ILE A 909 11.58 14.70 -26.50
CA ILE A 909 10.52 14.34 -25.57
C ILE A 909 9.22 14.41 -26.35
N TRP A 910 8.56 13.27 -26.52
CA TRP A 910 7.24 13.24 -27.11
C TRP A 910 6.23 14.03 -26.27
N LYS A 911 5.21 14.54 -26.95
CA LYS A 911 4.07 15.32 -26.47
C LYS A 911 4.43 16.75 -26.04
N THR A 912 5.49 17.33 -26.60
CA THR A 912 5.94 18.70 -26.32
C THR A 912 5.65 19.65 -27.49
N SER A 913 5.90 20.94 -27.29
CA SER A 913 5.52 21.98 -28.26
C SER A 913 6.28 21.94 -29.59
N ASP A 914 7.44 21.28 -29.62
CA ASP A 914 8.30 21.15 -30.80
C ASP A 914 8.15 19.81 -31.52
N ASP A 915 7.24 18.95 -31.05
CA ASP A 915 6.76 17.80 -31.79
C ASP A 915 6.19 18.25 -33.12
N ASN A 916 6.84 17.79 -34.19
CA ASN A 916 6.42 18.10 -35.55
C ASN A 916 5.47 17.00 -36.06
N LEU A 917 4.45 16.72 -35.26
CA LEU A 917 3.36 15.79 -35.59
C LEU A 917 2.40 16.33 -36.66
N HIS A 918 2.72 17.49 -37.25
CA HIS A 918 1.97 18.15 -38.32
C HIS A 918 2.71 18.07 -39.68
N SER A 919 1.94 18.23 -40.76
CA SER A 919 2.42 18.29 -42.14
C SER A 919 3.33 19.50 -42.44
N ALA A 920 4.61 19.30 -42.77
CA ALA A 920 5.63 20.37 -42.81
C ALA A 920 5.95 20.99 -44.18
N SER A 921 4.99 21.08 -45.12
CA SER A 921 5.20 22.04 -46.24
C SER A 921 5.14 23.51 -45.76
N ASN A 922 4.67 23.75 -44.53
CA ASN A 922 4.38 25.06 -43.95
C ASN A 922 3.85 25.00 -42.50
N GLY A 923 3.65 23.81 -41.91
CA GLY A 923 2.97 23.67 -40.62
C GLY A 923 1.46 23.92 -40.74
N GLU A 924 0.91 23.83 -41.96
CA GLU A 924 -0.54 23.92 -42.18
C GLU A 924 -1.20 22.61 -41.74
N LEU A 925 -2.24 22.75 -40.92
CA LEU A 925 -3.04 21.64 -40.40
C LEU A 925 -3.72 20.91 -41.56
N MET A 926 -3.92 19.60 -41.41
CA MET A 926 -4.63 18.76 -42.40
C MET A 926 -6.15 18.90 -42.26
N TYR A 927 -6.58 20.17 -42.20
CA TYR A 927 -7.94 20.62 -41.96
C TYR A 927 -8.85 20.40 -43.19
N GLY A 928 -10.04 19.85 -42.95
CA GLY A 928 -11.05 19.62 -43.98
C GLY A 928 -10.83 18.38 -44.86
N PHE A 929 -9.88 17.54 -44.48
CA PHE A 929 -9.61 16.25 -45.13
C PHE A 929 -10.30 15.07 -44.42
N GLY A 930 -10.82 15.26 -43.19
CA GLY A 930 -11.59 14.26 -42.47
C GLY A 930 -13.09 14.27 -42.81
N LEU A 931 -13.85 13.31 -42.27
CA LEU A 931 -15.33 13.30 -42.33
C LEU A 931 -15.96 13.44 -40.94
N GLU A 932 -17.00 14.27 -40.83
CA GLU A 932 -17.73 14.47 -39.56
C GLU A 932 -18.36 13.17 -39.04
N SER A 933 -18.76 12.27 -39.94
CA SER A 933 -19.32 10.95 -39.58
C SER A 933 -18.32 10.04 -38.87
N HIS A 934 -17.03 10.32 -38.95
CA HIS A 934 -15.98 9.57 -38.26
C HIS A 934 -15.67 10.13 -36.87
N ILE A 935 -16.21 11.31 -36.53
CA ILE A 935 -16.03 11.90 -35.20
C ILE A 935 -16.80 11.05 -34.19
N ILE A 936 -16.09 10.60 -33.18
CA ILE A 936 -16.65 9.81 -32.09
C ILE A 936 -17.35 10.76 -31.13
N THR A 937 -18.68 10.84 -31.26
CA THR A 937 -19.55 11.75 -30.49
C THR A 937 -20.06 11.17 -29.16
N LYS A 938 -19.83 9.88 -28.92
CA LYS A 938 -20.19 9.19 -27.67
C LYS A 938 -19.02 8.32 -27.23
N TRP A 939 -18.31 8.80 -26.22
CA TRP A 939 -17.38 7.99 -25.46
C TRP A 939 -18.17 7.28 -24.36
N THR A 940 -18.03 5.95 -24.27
CA THR A 940 -18.50 5.21 -23.10
C THR A 940 -17.31 5.21 -22.16
N ASP A 941 -17.47 5.82 -20.99
CA ASP A 941 -16.51 5.81 -19.90
C ASP A 941 -15.79 4.46 -19.80
N ALA A 942 -14.57 4.44 -20.33
CA ALA A 942 -13.83 3.23 -20.65
C ALA A 942 -13.22 2.59 -19.41
N ASP A 943 -12.96 3.40 -18.37
CA ASP A 943 -12.46 2.96 -17.08
C ASP A 943 -13.55 2.99 -15.99
N GLY A 944 -14.79 3.38 -16.28
CA GLY A 944 -15.92 3.27 -15.37
C GLY A 944 -15.85 4.22 -14.17
N ASN A 945 -15.09 5.31 -14.26
CA ASN A 945 -14.89 6.27 -13.17
C ASN A 945 -15.84 7.51 -13.21
N GLU A 946 -16.76 7.54 -14.17
CA GLU A 946 -17.73 8.61 -14.48
C GLU A 946 -17.10 9.99 -14.82
N VAL A 947 -15.78 10.08 -14.97
CA VAL A 947 -15.06 11.30 -15.39
C VAL A 947 -15.10 11.45 -16.91
N THR A 948 -16.02 12.26 -17.40
CA THR A 948 -16.21 12.58 -18.84
C THR A 948 -15.18 13.56 -19.42
N GLY A 949 -14.00 13.69 -18.80
CA GLY A 949 -12.91 14.60 -19.21
C GLY A 949 -11.97 14.05 -20.28
N GLU A 950 -12.30 12.93 -20.90
CA GLU A 950 -11.45 12.26 -21.91
C GLU A 950 -11.62 12.96 -23.28
N PRO A 951 -10.51 13.26 -24.00
CA PRO A 951 -10.39 14.33 -24.97
C PRO A 951 -10.94 13.95 -26.34
N PHE A 952 -12.10 13.30 -26.45
CA PHE A 952 -12.80 13.21 -27.72
C PHE A 952 -14.09 14.01 -27.63
N PRO A 953 -14.23 15.10 -28.42
CA PRO A 953 -13.67 15.32 -29.77
C PRO A 953 -12.42 16.23 -29.87
N TYR A 954 -11.53 16.23 -28.89
CA TYR A 954 -10.34 17.09 -28.85
C TYR A 954 -9.04 16.37 -29.29
N ASP A 955 -7.95 17.10 -29.51
CA ASP A 955 -6.60 16.56 -29.66
C ASP A 955 -5.84 16.52 -28.31
N LEU A 956 -4.55 16.18 -28.31
CA LEU A 956 -3.73 16.12 -27.07
C LEU A 956 -3.57 17.49 -26.39
N LYS A 957 -3.74 18.59 -27.13
CA LYS A 957 -3.72 19.97 -26.61
C LYS A 957 -5.11 20.44 -26.18
N MET A 958 -6.10 19.54 -26.15
CA MET A 958 -7.51 19.83 -25.93
C MET A 958 -8.12 20.78 -26.98
N ALA A 959 -7.56 20.83 -28.20
CA ALA A 959 -8.12 21.62 -29.30
C ALA A 959 -9.22 20.84 -30.04
N ASP A 960 -10.28 21.53 -30.47
CA ASP A 960 -11.38 20.93 -31.23
C ASP A 960 -10.86 20.31 -32.54
N ARG A 961 -11.23 19.06 -32.83
CA ARG A 961 -10.96 18.41 -34.12
C ARG A 961 -11.78 18.95 -35.28
N VAL A 962 -12.78 19.77 -34.97
CA VAL A 962 -13.65 20.45 -35.94
C VAL A 962 -13.44 21.93 -35.83
N GLN A 963 -13.03 22.55 -36.92
CA GLN A 963 -13.04 24.00 -37.07
C GLN A 963 -14.03 24.36 -38.19
N ASP A 964 -14.83 25.41 -38.05
CA ASP A 964 -15.80 25.89 -39.06
C ASP A 964 -16.67 24.82 -39.78
N GLY A 965 -16.95 23.68 -39.13
CA GLY A 965 -17.74 22.57 -39.69
C GLY A 965 -16.97 21.61 -40.63
N ALA A 966 -15.64 21.59 -40.56
CA ALA A 966 -14.81 20.61 -41.27
C ALA A 966 -13.81 19.93 -40.30
N PRO A 967 -13.76 18.59 -40.24
CA PRO A 967 -12.81 17.89 -39.39
C PRO A 967 -11.43 17.71 -40.04
N GLU A 968 -10.41 17.62 -39.19
CA GLU A 968 -9.05 17.23 -39.59
C GLU A 968 -8.93 15.73 -39.92
N ALA A 969 -7.88 15.35 -40.64
CA ALA A 969 -7.44 13.96 -40.82
C ALA A 969 -6.08 13.77 -40.15
N GLY A 970 -5.79 12.56 -39.64
CA GLY A 970 -4.54 12.24 -38.96
C GLY A 970 -4.56 12.48 -37.45
N ALA A 971 -3.50 12.02 -36.79
CA ALA A 971 -3.34 12.12 -35.34
C ALA A 971 -2.70 13.46 -34.93
N TYR A 972 -3.23 14.07 -33.86
CA TYR A 972 -2.71 15.29 -33.22
C TYR A 972 -2.58 16.52 -34.13
N GLU A 973 -3.45 16.65 -35.13
CA GLU A 973 -3.39 17.71 -36.15
C GLU A 973 -4.06 19.03 -35.73
N GLY A 974 -4.40 19.20 -34.44
CA GLY A 974 -5.24 20.28 -33.95
C GLY A 974 -4.63 21.69 -33.95
N VAL A 975 -5.53 22.67 -33.87
CA VAL A 975 -5.27 24.09 -34.16
C VAL A 975 -4.28 24.75 -33.20
N HIS A 976 -3.30 25.48 -33.74
CA HIS A 976 -2.54 26.47 -32.98
C HIS A 976 -3.46 27.63 -32.60
N VAL A 977 -3.99 27.63 -31.38
CA VAL A 977 -4.64 28.83 -30.83
C VAL A 977 -3.51 29.82 -30.48
N PRO A 978 -3.49 31.03 -31.09
CA PRO A 978 -2.40 31.99 -30.92
C PRO A 978 -2.27 32.55 -29.51
#